data_AF-A0A7C1ZWN1-F1
#
_entry.id   AF-A0A7C1ZWN1-F1
#
_cell.length_a   1.000
_cell.length_b   1.000
_cell.length_c   1.000
_cell.angle_alpha   90.00
_cell.angle_beta   90.00
_cell.angle_gamma   90.00
#
_symmetry.space_group_name_H-M   'P 1'
#
loop_
_entity.id
_entity.type
_entity.pdbx_description
1 polymer ?
#
loop_
_entity_poly.entity_id
_entity_poly.type
_entity_poly.pdbx_seq_one_letter_code
_entity_poly.pdbx_strand_id
1 'polypeptide(L)'
;MLFDIFPLPIFPQGSLSSSIITTVWVGVFVIAFFNLRLGWVLSGLVVPGYVVPLIILNPWSAGVIILESMVTYFIVWLLSEYLSRWAPWCNFFGRDRFLAIVLTSVLVRVVFDSWLLPMVGEYVVSRYQLQFDYRNQLHSFGLIIVALMANQYWKTGLLRGLIPLFTALAITYVIIRFGLMELTNFSISNLGYMYEDLAVSILSAPKAYIILVVTAFIASRMNLSYSWEFNGILIPALLALQWYQPYKILTSFVEAFIILIIAQLVLATPLFRSMTIEGARKLLLFFNISFIYKMALGYFLLWFMPDVKMTDYYAFGYLLSTLIAVKMHDKKIALKMTRAILQISLVGVALASVLGFAITFIPNWWNPSLFVSKQVSAHEVKLLPQTELMKLIHQDRITLYQGRIPNSFVEPLPHEIESFRNGLENVLAYRQQRDEALLQQAAAYFAQVNYQVFLVQQRYIYLREIPPRVHWGTSAVVAKPSPETEKISQQRRNWGVYVLDLEADDRLLVEVPAPLDEWGTMEAGAILFQEMQGRALAIAGSARGANKNGSSDMQINYQSIFQTFHHVLAHQNVLQVRAYTPKSLHKLTETYQSRHQDKAFSSYQSSLWVKRRLPAGLDLSRLEQLIGRYAIQWTTTSLPNAQQNITFAGFTELFLNRDDVLKILFSQLNESALSLTVRDQRIDGYLQE
;
A
#
# COMPACT_ATOMS: atom_id res chain seq x y z
N MET A 1 -19.58 -41.73 2.98
CA MET A 1 -18.55 -40.92 2.31
C MET A 1 -19.19 -40.25 1.11
N LEU A 2 -19.77 -39.06 1.31
CA LEU A 2 -20.17 -38.20 0.20
C LEU A 2 -18.88 -37.63 -0.38
N PHE A 3 -18.60 -37.92 -1.64
CA PHE A 3 -17.53 -37.27 -2.37
C PHE A 3 -17.84 -35.77 -2.40
N ASP A 4 -17.01 -34.94 -1.77
CA ASP A 4 -17.03 -33.49 -1.94
C ASP A 4 -16.59 -33.19 -3.39
N ILE A 5 -17.55 -33.17 -4.32
CA ILE A 5 -17.36 -32.87 -5.75
C ILE A 5 -16.97 -31.39 -5.94
N PHE A 6 -17.16 -30.55 -4.93
CA PHE A 6 -16.87 -29.13 -4.94
C PHE A 6 -15.78 -28.76 -3.94
N PRO A 7 -14.91 -27.79 -4.27
CA PRO A 7 -14.88 -26.99 -5.50
C PRO A 7 -14.21 -27.69 -6.70
N LEU A 8 -14.73 -27.48 -7.92
CA LEU A 8 -14.11 -28.01 -9.14
C LEU A 8 -12.80 -27.26 -9.48
N PRO A 9 -11.66 -27.96 -9.68
CA PRO A 9 -10.36 -27.34 -9.95
C PRO A 9 -10.20 -26.95 -11.43
N ILE A 10 -11.01 -25.98 -11.89
CA ILE A 10 -11.05 -25.53 -13.30
C ILE A 10 -9.95 -24.51 -13.60
N PHE A 11 -9.55 -23.70 -12.62
CA PHE A 11 -8.57 -22.63 -12.83
C PHE A 11 -7.16 -23.02 -12.36
N PRO A 12 -6.10 -22.66 -13.09
CA PRO A 12 -4.73 -22.85 -12.63
C PRO A 12 -4.48 -22.08 -11.32
N GLN A 13 -3.94 -22.77 -10.31
CA GLN A 13 -3.62 -22.20 -9.00
C GLN A 13 -2.56 -21.10 -9.11
N GLY A 14 -2.71 -20.01 -8.35
CA GLY A 14 -1.79 -18.86 -8.39
C GLY A 14 -1.86 -18.02 -9.67
N SER A 15 -2.85 -18.29 -10.54
CA SER A 15 -3.07 -17.63 -11.83
C SER A 15 -4.53 -17.17 -11.95
N LEU A 16 -5.36 -17.80 -12.80
CA LEU A 16 -6.75 -17.41 -13.06
C LEU A 16 -7.69 -17.67 -11.89
N SER A 17 -7.30 -18.52 -10.94
CA SER A 17 -8.04 -18.83 -9.72
C SER A 17 -8.22 -17.61 -8.80
N SER A 18 -7.39 -16.59 -8.96
CA SER A 18 -7.43 -15.35 -8.17
C SER A 18 -7.11 -14.14 -9.05
N SER A 19 -7.72 -14.07 -10.24
CA SER A 19 -7.44 -13.06 -11.28
C SER A 19 -8.68 -12.27 -11.70
N ILE A 20 -8.50 -10.96 -11.93
CA ILE A 20 -9.54 -10.06 -12.48
C ILE A 20 -9.95 -10.47 -13.89
N ILE A 21 -9.09 -11.19 -14.64
CA ILE A 21 -9.40 -11.65 -16.01
C ILE A 21 -10.70 -12.47 -15.99
N THR A 22 -10.87 -13.34 -14.99
CA THR A 22 -12.01 -14.25 -14.89
C THR A 22 -13.29 -13.49 -14.63
N THR A 23 -13.27 -12.48 -13.76
CA THR A 23 -14.46 -11.67 -13.42
C THR A 23 -14.82 -10.72 -14.55
N VAL A 24 -13.82 -10.19 -15.26
CA VAL A 24 -14.00 -9.39 -16.49
C VAL A 24 -14.59 -10.23 -17.60
N TRP A 25 -14.08 -11.44 -17.83
CA TRP A 25 -14.62 -12.36 -18.82
C TRP A 25 -16.13 -12.59 -18.59
N VAL A 26 -16.56 -12.86 -17.35
CA VAL A 26 -17.99 -12.94 -17.01
C VAL A 26 -18.73 -11.63 -17.30
N GLY A 27 -18.19 -10.48 -16.89
CA GLY A 27 -18.81 -9.18 -17.13
C GLY A 27 -19.02 -8.88 -18.63
N VAL A 28 -18.08 -9.27 -19.48
CA VAL A 28 -18.21 -9.14 -20.94
C VAL A 28 -19.33 -10.02 -21.48
N PHE A 29 -19.47 -11.25 -20.99
CA PHE A 29 -20.60 -12.12 -21.35
C PHE A 29 -21.94 -11.51 -20.99
N VAL A 30 -22.06 -10.95 -19.79
CA VAL A 30 -23.30 -10.32 -19.32
C VAL A 30 -23.65 -9.12 -20.21
N ILE A 31 -22.69 -8.21 -20.47
CA ILE A 31 -22.94 -7.04 -21.33
C ILE A 31 -23.27 -7.46 -22.76
N ALA A 32 -22.53 -8.43 -23.31
CA ALA A 32 -22.77 -8.91 -24.68
C ALA A 32 -24.13 -9.60 -24.81
N PHE A 33 -24.55 -10.37 -23.80
CA PHE A 33 -25.88 -10.98 -23.75
C PHE A 33 -26.98 -9.92 -23.80
N PHE A 34 -26.89 -8.89 -22.95
CA PHE A 34 -27.88 -7.82 -22.94
C PHE A 34 -27.84 -6.90 -24.16
N ASN A 35 -26.67 -6.70 -24.76
CA ASN A 35 -26.60 -6.03 -26.06
C ASN A 35 -27.31 -6.83 -27.14
N LEU A 36 -27.06 -8.14 -27.24
CA LEU A 36 -27.65 -8.99 -28.27
C LEU A 36 -29.15 -9.22 -28.06
N ARG A 37 -29.62 -9.24 -26.81
CA ARG A 37 -31.01 -9.55 -26.48
C ARG A 37 -31.90 -8.32 -26.34
N LEU A 38 -31.39 -7.25 -25.72
CA LEU A 38 -32.16 -6.04 -25.38
C LEU A 38 -31.67 -4.79 -26.13
N GLY A 39 -30.65 -4.89 -26.98
CA GLY A 39 -30.14 -3.76 -27.76
C GLY A 39 -29.39 -2.71 -26.92
N TRP A 40 -28.96 -3.06 -25.70
CA TRP A 40 -28.24 -2.12 -24.83
C TRP A 40 -26.89 -1.69 -25.42
N VAL A 41 -26.41 -0.50 -25.05
CA VAL A 41 -25.17 0.07 -25.62
C VAL A 41 -23.94 -0.74 -25.22
N LEU A 42 -23.09 -1.07 -26.21
CA LEU A 42 -21.75 -1.66 -26.00
C LEU A 42 -20.75 -0.60 -25.50
N SER A 43 -20.94 -0.11 -24.29
CA SER A 43 -20.02 0.80 -23.60
C SER A 43 -19.77 0.29 -22.19
N GLY A 44 -18.59 0.60 -21.64
CA GLY A 44 -18.24 0.12 -20.29
C GLY A 44 -18.12 -1.40 -20.19
N LEU A 45 -17.73 -2.08 -21.28
CA LEU A 45 -17.67 -3.55 -21.42
C LEU A 45 -16.96 -4.27 -20.26
N VAL A 46 -16.02 -3.57 -19.65
CA VAL A 46 -15.12 -4.06 -18.62
C VAL A 46 -15.65 -3.77 -17.21
N VAL A 47 -16.51 -2.76 -17.07
CA VAL A 47 -16.92 -2.18 -15.80
C VAL A 47 -17.49 -3.23 -14.84
N PRO A 48 -18.45 -4.10 -15.23
CA PRO A 48 -19.04 -5.02 -14.27
C PRO A 48 -18.04 -5.98 -13.66
N GLY A 49 -17.09 -6.48 -14.46
CA GLY A 49 -16.11 -7.44 -13.96
C GLY A 49 -15.01 -6.84 -13.08
N TYR A 50 -14.83 -5.52 -13.07
CA TYR A 50 -13.96 -4.84 -12.12
C TYR A 50 -14.70 -4.36 -10.88
N VAL A 51 -15.92 -3.84 -11.03
CA VAL A 51 -16.68 -3.27 -9.91
C VAL A 51 -17.25 -4.37 -9.01
N VAL A 52 -17.65 -5.52 -9.55
CA VAL A 52 -18.22 -6.61 -8.72
C VAL A 52 -17.24 -7.19 -7.70
N PRO A 53 -15.98 -7.52 -8.04
CA PRO A 53 -15.00 -7.92 -7.02
C PRO A 53 -14.82 -6.86 -5.93
N LEU A 54 -14.86 -5.57 -6.29
CA LEU A 54 -14.83 -4.48 -5.32
C LEU A 54 -16.09 -4.43 -4.47
N ILE A 55 -17.28 -4.70 -5.01
CA ILE A 55 -18.52 -4.80 -4.22
C ILE A 55 -18.41 -5.93 -3.18
N ILE A 56 -17.80 -7.06 -3.55
CA ILE A 56 -17.62 -8.23 -2.66
C ILE A 56 -16.58 -7.95 -1.58
N LEU A 57 -15.46 -7.32 -1.93
CA LEU A 57 -14.37 -7.03 -0.99
C LEU A 57 -14.66 -5.80 -0.13
N ASN A 58 -14.97 -4.67 -0.77
CA ASN A 58 -15.11 -3.34 -0.18
C ASN A 58 -16.28 -2.56 -0.83
N PRO A 59 -17.52 -2.79 -0.38
CA PRO A 59 -18.72 -2.20 -1.00
C PRO A 59 -18.71 -0.68 -1.01
N TRP A 60 -18.09 -0.06 -0.01
CA TRP A 60 -17.93 1.39 0.09
C TRP A 60 -17.08 1.97 -1.04
N SER A 61 -15.97 1.32 -1.39
CA SER A 61 -15.10 1.75 -2.48
C SER A 61 -15.82 1.67 -3.83
N ALA A 62 -16.59 0.62 -4.05
CA ALA A 62 -17.44 0.51 -5.24
C ALA A 62 -18.50 1.64 -5.29
N GLY A 63 -19.12 1.96 -4.14
CA GLY A 63 -20.05 3.09 -4.03
C GLY A 63 -19.42 4.43 -4.38
N VAL A 64 -18.21 4.71 -3.87
CA VAL A 64 -17.45 5.92 -4.19
C VAL A 64 -17.12 6.00 -5.68
N ILE A 65 -16.68 4.91 -6.32
CA ILE A 65 -16.40 4.88 -7.77
C ILE A 65 -17.66 5.19 -8.59
N ILE A 66 -18.82 4.62 -8.22
CA ILE A 66 -20.09 4.93 -8.87
C ILE A 66 -20.40 6.42 -8.72
N LEU A 67 -20.26 6.99 -7.53
CA LEU A 67 -20.52 8.39 -7.26
C LEU A 67 -19.55 9.33 -8.02
N GLU A 68 -18.25 9.06 -7.98
CA GLU A 68 -17.22 9.80 -8.74
C GLU A 68 -17.54 9.82 -10.24
N SER A 69 -18.00 8.69 -10.78
CA SER A 69 -18.38 8.59 -12.20
C SER A 69 -19.62 9.40 -12.55
N MET A 70 -20.59 9.50 -11.63
CA MET A 70 -21.76 10.36 -11.79
C MET A 70 -21.39 11.85 -11.73
N VAL A 71 -20.52 12.22 -10.78
CA VAL A 71 -20.01 13.59 -10.64
C VAL A 71 -19.19 13.99 -11.87
N THR A 72 -18.32 13.10 -12.35
CA THR A 72 -17.54 13.31 -13.58
C THR A 72 -18.47 13.55 -14.77
N TYR A 73 -19.48 12.71 -14.95
CA TYR A 73 -20.48 12.89 -16.00
C TYR A 73 -21.18 14.25 -15.87
N PHE A 74 -21.62 14.62 -14.67
CA PHE A 74 -22.33 15.87 -14.42
C PHE A 74 -21.48 17.10 -14.72
N ILE A 75 -20.21 17.11 -14.30
CA ILE A 75 -19.29 18.22 -14.57
C ILE A 75 -19.07 18.39 -16.09
N VAL A 76 -18.79 17.30 -16.80
CA VAL A 76 -18.59 17.37 -18.26
C VAL A 76 -19.88 17.82 -18.97
N TRP A 77 -21.03 17.34 -18.50
CA TRP A 77 -22.33 17.75 -19.04
C TRP A 77 -22.59 19.24 -18.80
N LEU A 78 -22.33 19.73 -17.59
CA LEU A 78 -22.46 21.15 -17.25
C LEU A 78 -21.54 22.02 -18.11
N LEU A 79 -20.28 21.63 -18.26
CA LEU A 79 -19.31 22.36 -19.08
C LEU A 79 -19.69 22.37 -20.57
N SER A 80 -20.10 21.22 -21.11
CA SER A 80 -20.37 21.08 -22.54
C SER A 80 -21.73 21.59 -22.98
N GLU A 81 -22.78 21.44 -22.18
CA GLU A 81 -24.17 21.70 -22.61
C GLU A 81 -24.73 22.99 -22.02
N TYR A 82 -24.38 23.31 -20.77
CA TYR A 82 -24.88 24.49 -20.06
C TYR A 82 -23.96 25.70 -20.22
N LEU A 83 -22.66 25.54 -19.93
CA LEU A 83 -21.67 26.62 -20.00
C LEU A 83 -21.31 27.02 -21.43
N SER A 84 -21.36 26.07 -22.38
CA SER A 84 -21.14 26.36 -23.81
C SER A 84 -22.16 27.33 -24.41
N ARG A 85 -23.29 27.58 -23.73
CA ARG A 85 -24.30 28.58 -24.17
C ARG A 85 -23.87 30.01 -23.86
N TRP A 86 -22.93 30.21 -22.92
CA TRP A 86 -22.58 31.53 -22.36
C TRP A 86 -21.15 31.97 -22.73
N ALA A 87 -20.35 31.10 -23.35
CA ALA A 87 -18.98 31.41 -23.76
C ALA A 87 -18.69 30.84 -25.17
N PRO A 88 -17.79 31.45 -25.97
CA PRO A 88 -17.45 31.01 -27.34
C PRO A 88 -16.57 29.74 -27.36
N TRP A 89 -16.81 28.80 -26.44
CA TRP A 89 -16.08 27.55 -26.33
C TRP A 89 -16.74 26.52 -27.26
N CYS A 90 -15.93 25.67 -27.89
CA CYS A 90 -16.42 24.69 -28.86
C CYS A 90 -17.28 23.61 -28.19
N ASN A 91 -18.37 23.20 -28.85
CA ASN A 91 -19.04 21.94 -28.55
C ASN A 91 -18.02 20.79 -28.64
N PHE A 92 -17.76 20.09 -27.54
CA PHE A 92 -16.85 18.94 -27.51
C PHE A 92 -17.39 17.81 -28.39
N PHE A 93 -16.98 17.77 -29.66
CA PHE A 93 -17.48 16.80 -30.62
C PHE A 93 -16.68 15.48 -30.55
N GLY A 94 -17.37 14.37 -30.33
CA GLY A 94 -16.82 13.01 -30.47
C GLY A 94 -15.60 12.70 -29.58
N ARG A 95 -14.39 12.84 -30.14
CA ARG A 95 -13.11 12.42 -29.54
C ARG A 95 -12.71 13.25 -28.34
N ASP A 96 -12.84 14.56 -28.48
CA ASP A 96 -12.39 15.52 -27.47
C ASP A 96 -13.28 15.43 -26.22
N ARG A 97 -14.51 14.90 -26.36
CA ARG A 97 -15.40 14.55 -25.27
C ARG A 97 -14.89 13.40 -24.42
N PHE A 98 -14.42 12.31 -25.02
CA PHE A 98 -13.89 11.19 -24.23
C PHE A 98 -12.62 11.61 -23.49
N LEU A 99 -11.77 12.41 -24.12
CA LEU A 99 -10.62 13.02 -23.46
C LEU A 99 -11.07 13.94 -22.30
N ALA A 100 -12.09 14.78 -22.50
CA ALA A 100 -12.64 15.62 -21.44
C ALA A 100 -13.17 14.78 -20.26
N ILE A 101 -13.89 13.68 -20.52
CA ILE A 101 -14.33 12.74 -19.47
C ILE A 101 -13.15 12.16 -18.70
N VAL A 102 -12.10 11.72 -19.40
CA VAL A 102 -10.88 11.21 -18.75
C VAL A 102 -10.23 12.29 -17.89
N LEU A 103 -10.01 13.49 -18.43
CA LEU A 103 -9.42 14.62 -17.71
C LEU A 103 -10.23 15.01 -16.47
N THR A 104 -11.54 15.17 -16.62
CA THR A 104 -12.44 15.49 -15.51
C THR A 104 -12.47 14.37 -14.48
N SER A 105 -12.39 13.10 -14.88
CA SER A 105 -12.32 11.97 -13.94
C SER A 105 -11.07 12.05 -13.06
N VAL A 106 -9.92 12.44 -13.62
CA VAL A 106 -8.68 12.63 -12.85
C VAL A 106 -8.83 13.79 -11.88
N LEU A 107 -9.44 14.90 -12.31
CA LEU A 107 -9.66 16.07 -11.46
C LEU A 107 -10.61 15.77 -10.30
N VAL A 108 -11.77 15.15 -10.59
CA VAL A 108 -12.73 14.70 -9.58
C VAL A 108 -12.04 13.80 -8.58
N ARG A 109 -11.22 12.86 -9.07
CA ARG A 109 -10.47 11.95 -8.21
C ARG A 109 -9.52 12.67 -7.26
N VAL A 110 -8.67 13.57 -7.78
CA VAL A 110 -7.72 14.33 -6.95
C VAL A 110 -8.45 15.16 -5.90
N VAL A 111 -9.58 15.78 -6.25
CA VAL A 111 -10.39 16.59 -5.32
C VAL A 111 -11.08 15.72 -4.25
N PHE A 112 -11.65 14.59 -4.66
CA PHE A 112 -12.31 13.65 -3.75
C PHE A 112 -11.32 13.04 -2.77
N ASP A 113 -10.17 12.58 -3.26
CA ASP A 113 -9.10 11.99 -2.46
C ASP A 113 -8.49 13.02 -1.49
N SER A 114 -8.28 14.27 -1.94
CA SER A 114 -7.57 15.28 -1.13
C SER A 114 -8.45 16.01 -0.12
N TRP A 115 -9.73 16.20 -0.40
CA TRP A 115 -10.57 17.11 0.38
C TRP A 115 -11.91 16.52 0.82
N LEU A 116 -12.66 15.91 -0.10
CA LEU A 116 -14.05 15.54 0.16
C LEU A 116 -14.18 14.25 0.98
N LEU A 117 -13.44 13.20 0.61
CA LEU A 117 -13.50 11.90 1.29
C LEU A 117 -12.97 11.93 2.73
N PRO A 118 -11.87 12.65 3.06
CA PRO A 118 -11.45 12.81 4.45
C PRO A 118 -12.50 13.52 5.31
N MET A 119 -13.10 14.61 4.81
CA MET A 119 -14.12 15.37 5.54
C MET A 119 -15.38 14.54 5.80
N VAL A 120 -15.88 13.84 4.77
CA VAL A 120 -17.06 12.97 4.91
C VAL A 120 -16.74 11.74 5.75
N GLY A 121 -15.55 11.17 5.62
CA GLY A 121 -15.08 10.03 6.40
C GLY A 121 -15.04 10.35 7.90
N GLU A 122 -14.46 11.49 8.28
CA GLU A 122 -14.43 11.96 9.67
C GLU A 122 -15.85 12.23 10.22
N TYR A 123 -16.75 12.78 9.40
CA TYR A 123 -18.15 13.00 9.77
C TYR A 123 -18.93 11.68 9.97
N VAL A 124 -18.74 10.69 9.10
CA VAL A 124 -19.45 9.40 9.17
C VAL A 124 -18.92 8.52 10.30
N VAL A 125 -17.59 8.48 10.48
CA VAL A 125 -16.95 7.75 11.58
C VAL A 125 -17.39 8.32 12.93
N SER A 126 -17.45 9.66 13.06
CA SER A 126 -17.88 10.30 14.31
C SER A 126 -19.36 10.10 14.64
N ARG A 127 -20.25 10.01 13.63
CA ARG A 127 -21.70 9.90 13.86
C ARG A 127 -22.22 8.46 13.93
N TYR A 128 -21.65 7.53 13.15
CA TYR A 128 -22.20 6.19 12.95
C TYR A 128 -21.26 5.05 13.42
N GLN A 129 -20.06 5.35 13.94
CA GLN A 129 -19.04 4.37 14.34
C GLN A 129 -18.72 3.28 13.28
N LEU A 130 -19.01 3.56 12.00
CA LEU A 130 -18.65 2.68 10.91
C LEU A 130 -17.16 2.84 10.61
N GLN A 131 -16.41 1.73 10.62
CA GLN A 131 -14.99 1.70 10.25
C GLN A 131 -14.84 1.94 8.75
N PHE A 132 -14.84 3.21 8.35
CA PHE A 132 -14.61 3.63 6.98
C PHE A 132 -13.11 3.84 6.78
N ASP A 133 -12.42 2.83 6.24
CA ASP A 133 -10.99 2.92 5.91
C ASP A 133 -10.82 3.60 4.53
N TYR A 134 -10.86 4.94 4.54
CA TYR A 134 -10.80 5.78 3.33
C TYR A 134 -9.38 6.10 2.86
N ARG A 135 -8.36 5.77 3.65
CA ARG A 135 -7.01 6.33 3.51
C ARG A 135 -6.10 5.53 2.57
N ASN A 136 -6.25 4.20 2.50
CA ASN A 136 -5.32 3.36 1.72
C ASN A 136 -5.97 2.54 0.59
N GLN A 137 -7.29 2.36 0.57
CA GLN A 137 -7.94 1.36 -0.29
C GLN A 137 -8.64 1.94 -1.53
N LEU A 138 -8.81 3.26 -1.61
CA LEU A 138 -9.54 3.88 -2.71
C LEU A 138 -8.67 4.13 -3.93
N HIS A 139 -7.36 4.27 -3.81
CA HIS A 139 -6.57 5.08 -4.75
C HIS A 139 -6.45 4.56 -6.19
N SER A 140 -6.41 3.25 -6.47
CA SER A 140 -5.71 2.82 -7.69
C SER A 140 -6.52 2.22 -8.86
N PHE A 141 -7.81 1.92 -8.68
CA PHE A 141 -8.64 1.38 -9.78
C PHE A 141 -9.65 2.36 -10.36
N GLY A 142 -9.99 3.42 -9.61
CA GLY A 142 -11.05 4.36 -9.98
C GLY A 142 -10.80 5.03 -11.32
N LEU A 143 -9.60 5.52 -11.62
CA LEU A 143 -9.39 6.46 -12.73
C LEU A 143 -9.91 5.96 -14.10
N ILE A 144 -9.62 4.72 -14.48
CA ILE A 144 -10.05 4.19 -15.79
C ILE A 144 -11.54 3.79 -15.72
N ILE A 145 -11.96 3.17 -14.62
CA ILE A 145 -13.32 2.66 -14.45
C ILE A 145 -14.32 3.81 -14.38
N VAL A 146 -14.00 4.86 -13.62
CA VAL A 146 -14.76 6.11 -13.49
C VAL A 146 -14.95 6.76 -14.85
N ALA A 147 -13.88 6.90 -15.65
CA ALA A 147 -13.97 7.46 -16.99
C ALA A 147 -14.84 6.60 -17.94
N LEU A 148 -14.71 5.26 -17.87
CA LEU A 148 -15.51 4.35 -18.70
C LEU A 148 -17.00 4.35 -18.30
N MET A 149 -17.30 4.40 -17.00
CA MET A 149 -18.66 4.52 -16.48
C MET A 149 -19.29 5.87 -16.84
N ALA A 150 -18.56 6.98 -16.65
CA ALA A 150 -19.03 8.30 -17.04
C ALA A 150 -19.31 8.38 -18.56
N ASN A 151 -18.47 7.75 -19.38
CA ASN A 151 -18.69 7.66 -20.82
C ASN A 151 -19.92 6.81 -21.19
N GLN A 152 -20.20 5.74 -20.44
CA GLN A 152 -21.42 4.97 -20.58
C GLN A 152 -22.65 5.81 -20.27
N TYR A 153 -22.66 6.53 -19.14
CA TYR A 153 -23.78 7.43 -18.78
C TYR A 153 -24.05 8.48 -19.83
N TRP A 154 -23.00 9.04 -20.45
CA TRP A 154 -23.25 9.99 -21.51
C TRP A 154 -23.94 9.37 -22.73
N LYS A 155 -23.50 8.20 -23.20
CA LYS A 155 -24.09 7.59 -24.40
C LYS A 155 -25.58 7.27 -24.24
N THR A 156 -26.03 6.93 -23.03
CA THR A 156 -27.41 6.50 -22.76
C THR A 156 -28.25 7.57 -22.04
N GLY A 157 -27.62 8.59 -21.45
CA GLY A 157 -28.20 9.43 -20.41
C GLY A 157 -28.02 8.80 -19.02
N LEU A 158 -27.98 9.62 -17.95
CA LEU A 158 -27.75 9.18 -16.57
C LEU A 158 -28.78 8.12 -16.12
N LEU A 159 -30.07 8.50 -16.10
CA LEU A 159 -31.15 7.63 -15.62
C LEU A 159 -31.29 6.34 -16.45
N ARG A 160 -31.24 6.47 -17.78
CA ARG A 160 -31.35 5.32 -18.71
C ARG A 160 -30.08 4.47 -18.77
N GLY A 161 -28.94 4.98 -18.28
CA GLY A 161 -27.67 4.27 -18.19
C GLY A 161 -27.46 3.53 -16.87
N LEU A 162 -28.02 4.05 -15.77
CA LEU A 162 -27.95 3.42 -14.45
C LEU A 162 -28.67 2.06 -14.42
N ILE A 163 -29.83 1.94 -15.08
CA ILE A 163 -30.59 0.68 -15.10
C ILE A 163 -29.75 -0.45 -15.74
N PRO A 164 -29.24 -0.33 -16.98
CA PRO A 164 -28.33 -1.32 -17.56
C PRO A 164 -27.10 -1.62 -16.71
N LEU A 165 -26.50 -0.59 -16.11
CA LEU A 165 -25.31 -0.74 -15.27
C LEU A 165 -25.62 -1.60 -14.04
N PHE A 166 -26.63 -1.24 -13.25
CA PHE A 166 -26.98 -1.97 -12.03
C PHE A 166 -27.47 -3.38 -12.34
N THR A 167 -28.22 -3.59 -13.42
CA THR A 167 -28.62 -4.93 -13.84
C THR A 167 -27.40 -5.78 -14.24
N ALA A 168 -26.46 -5.22 -15.01
CA ALA A 168 -25.23 -5.92 -15.37
C ALA A 168 -24.37 -6.23 -14.14
N LEU A 169 -24.25 -5.29 -13.19
CA LEU A 169 -23.55 -5.49 -11.91
C LEU A 169 -24.21 -6.58 -11.06
N ALA A 170 -25.54 -6.55 -10.90
CA ALA A 170 -26.27 -7.51 -10.10
C ALA A 170 -26.14 -8.94 -10.66
N ILE A 171 -26.29 -9.11 -11.97
CA ILE A 171 -26.17 -10.43 -12.60
C ILE A 171 -24.73 -10.93 -12.58
N THR A 172 -23.76 -10.05 -12.85
CA THR A 172 -22.34 -10.40 -12.74
C THR A 172 -21.97 -10.78 -11.30
N TYR A 173 -22.54 -10.09 -10.30
CA TYR A 173 -22.41 -10.41 -8.88
C TYR A 173 -22.97 -11.79 -8.56
N VAL A 174 -24.19 -12.11 -9.01
CA VAL A 174 -24.80 -13.43 -8.79
C VAL A 174 -23.94 -14.53 -9.40
N ILE A 175 -23.49 -14.36 -10.65
CA ILE A 175 -22.66 -15.36 -11.34
C ILE A 175 -21.31 -15.56 -10.64
N ILE A 176 -20.65 -14.48 -10.21
CA ILE A 176 -19.36 -14.58 -9.53
C ILE A 176 -19.51 -15.17 -8.13
N ARG A 177 -20.45 -14.65 -7.34
CA ARG A 177 -20.62 -15.01 -5.93
C ARG A 177 -21.13 -16.43 -5.75
N PHE A 178 -22.16 -16.83 -6.50
CA PHE A 178 -22.81 -18.14 -6.34
C PHE A 178 -22.38 -19.15 -7.41
N GLY A 179 -21.93 -18.68 -8.58
CA GLY A 179 -21.41 -19.57 -9.63
C GLY A 179 -19.93 -19.87 -9.42
N LEU A 180 -19.07 -18.88 -9.60
CA LEU A 180 -17.62 -19.08 -9.59
C LEU A 180 -17.07 -19.43 -8.20
N MET A 181 -17.41 -18.68 -7.16
CA MET A 181 -16.82 -18.89 -5.83
C MET A 181 -17.28 -20.16 -5.14
N GLU A 182 -18.53 -20.61 -5.34
CA GLU A 182 -19.07 -21.81 -4.69
C GLU A 182 -18.78 -23.09 -5.48
N LEU A 183 -18.84 -23.04 -6.82
CA LEU A 183 -18.73 -24.24 -7.66
C LEU A 183 -17.30 -24.52 -8.15
N THR A 184 -16.39 -23.54 -8.11
CA THR A 184 -15.03 -23.68 -8.66
C THR A 184 -13.97 -23.27 -7.65
N ASN A 185 -12.71 -23.54 -7.95
CA ASN A 185 -11.56 -23.14 -7.14
C ASN A 185 -11.20 -21.64 -7.23
N PHE A 186 -12.17 -20.78 -7.56
CA PHE A 186 -11.97 -19.33 -7.69
C PHE A 186 -12.09 -18.63 -6.32
N SER A 187 -11.04 -17.90 -5.91
CA SER A 187 -10.97 -17.18 -4.64
C SER A 187 -10.69 -15.69 -4.83
N ILE A 188 -11.58 -14.86 -4.27
CA ILE A 188 -11.46 -13.40 -4.29
C ILE A 188 -10.59 -12.86 -3.13
N SER A 189 -10.36 -13.63 -2.06
CA SER A 189 -9.54 -13.18 -0.92
C SER A 189 -8.09 -12.89 -1.33
N ASN A 190 -7.54 -13.64 -2.29
CA ASN A 190 -6.19 -13.44 -2.81
C ASN A 190 -6.11 -12.33 -3.87
N LEU A 191 -7.25 -11.93 -4.44
CA LEU A 191 -7.31 -10.76 -5.29
C LEU A 191 -7.00 -9.48 -4.50
N GLY A 192 -7.45 -9.37 -3.24
CA GLY A 192 -7.13 -8.28 -2.30
C GLY A 192 -5.64 -7.95 -2.25
N TYR A 193 -4.80 -8.97 -2.06
CA TYR A 193 -3.34 -8.82 -1.97
C TYR A 193 -2.69 -8.41 -3.30
N MET A 194 -3.18 -8.93 -4.44
CA MET A 194 -2.72 -8.45 -5.77
C MET A 194 -3.22 -7.05 -6.11
N TYR A 195 -4.41 -6.68 -5.62
CA TYR A 195 -4.97 -5.35 -5.76
C TYR A 195 -4.15 -4.33 -5.00
N GLU A 196 -3.69 -4.65 -3.78
CA GLU A 196 -2.88 -3.78 -2.93
C GLU A 196 -1.49 -3.53 -3.55
N ASP A 197 -0.79 -4.56 -4.04
CA ASP A 197 0.53 -4.44 -4.69
C ASP A 197 0.51 -3.63 -6.01
N LEU A 198 -0.53 -3.83 -6.84
CA LEU A 198 -0.72 -3.06 -8.08
C LEU A 198 -1.19 -1.64 -7.78
N ALA A 199 -2.00 -1.49 -6.72
CA ALA A 199 -2.55 -0.21 -6.34
C ALA A 199 -1.48 0.74 -5.81
N VAL A 200 -0.61 0.20 -4.97
CA VAL A 200 0.48 0.89 -4.30
C VAL A 200 1.62 1.24 -5.25
N SER A 201 1.83 0.50 -6.35
CA SER A 201 2.99 0.73 -7.24
C SER A 201 2.73 1.57 -8.50
N ILE A 202 1.49 1.62 -9.04
CA ILE A 202 1.25 2.25 -10.35
C ILE A 202 0.42 3.55 -10.31
N LEU A 203 -0.63 3.71 -9.49
CA LEU A 203 -1.46 4.95 -9.50
C LEU A 203 -1.47 5.75 -8.18
N SER A 204 -0.79 5.31 -7.14
CA SER A 204 -0.59 6.10 -5.90
C SER A 204 0.35 7.29 -6.10
N ALA A 205 1.13 7.30 -7.19
CA ALA A 205 2.14 8.31 -7.44
C ALA A 205 1.64 9.38 -8.44
N PRO A 206 1.70 10.69 -8.11
CA PRO A 206 1.32 11.81 -9.00
C PRO A 206 1.85 11.71 -10.44
N LYS A 207 3.03 11.10 -10.61
CA LYS A 207 3.66 10.81 -11.92
C LYS A 207 2.77 10.00 -12.88
N ALA A 208 1.97 9.08 -12.37
CA ALA A 208 1.15 8.21 -13.21
C ALA A 208 -0.05 8.95 -13.82
N TYR A 209 -0.65 9.87 -13.06
CA TYR A 209 -1.69 10.77 -13.56
C TYR A 209 -1.15 11.66 -14.68
N ILE A 210 0.06 12.22 -14.50
CA ILE A 210 0.73 13.04 -15.52
C ILE A 210 0.97 12.22 -16.80
N ILE A 211 1.54 11.01 -16.67
CA ILE A 211 1.79 10.13 -17.82
C ILE A 211 0.51 9.79 -18.57
N LEU A 212 -0.54 9.40 -17.85
CA LEU A 212 -1.81 9.01 -18.47
C LEU A 212 -2.45 10.19 -19.20
N VAL A 213 -2.53 11.36 -18.55
CA VAL A 213 -3.15 12.56 -19.12
C VAL A 213 -2.37 13.07 -20.34
N VAL A 214 -1.05 13.21 -20.24
CA VAL A 214 -0.19 13.69 -21.32
C VAL A 214 -0.25 12.73 -22.51
N THR A 215 -0.13 11.43 -22.25
CA THR A 215 -0.20 10.43 -23.32
C THR A 215 -1.59 10.38 -23.96
N ALA A 216 -2.67 10.47 -23.18
CA ALA A 216 -4.03 10.51 -23.71
C ALA A 216 -4.27 11.76 -24.56
N PHE A 217 -3.72 12.91 -24.18
CA PHE A 217 -3.78 14.13 -24.96
C PHE A 217 -3.06 13.98 -26.31
N ILE A 218 -1.83 13.46 -26.31
CA ILE A 218 -1.04 13.21 -27.52
C ILE A 218 -1.75 12.18 -28.41
N ALA A 219 -2.23 11.09 -27.82
CA ALA A 219 -3.00 10.06 -28.52
C ALA A 219 -4.28 10.63 -29.15
N SER A 220 -4.98 11.55 -28.48
CA SER A 220 -6.15 12.23 -29.04
C SER A 220 -5.79 13.07 -30.27
N ARG A 221 -4.67 13.81 -30.24
CA ARG A 221 -4.21 14.59 -31.40
C ARG A 221 -3.76 13.71 -32.55
N MET A 222 -2.94 12.68 -32.26
CA MET A 222 -2.45 11.73 -33.27
C MET A 222 -3.57 10.89 -33.88
N ASN A 223 -4.66 10.68 -33.16
CA ASN A 223 -5.86 10.04 -33.69
C ASN A 223 -6.39 10.74 -34.96
N LEU A 224 -6.23 12.07 -35.12
CA LEU A 224 -6.59 12.78 -36.37
C LEU A 224 -5.91 12.19 -37.61
N SER A 225 -4.64 11.80 -37.48
CA SER A 225 -3.83 11.28 -38.59
C SER A 225 -4.00 9.77 -38.80
N TYR A 226 -4.37 9.02 -37.76
CA TYR A 226 -4.43 7.55 -37.80
C TYR A 226 -5.86 6.96 -37.74
N SER A 227 -6.90 7.81 -37.61
CA SER A 227 -8.33 7.44 -37.62
C SER A 227 -8.70 6.30 -36.65
N TRP A 228 -8.23 6.40 -35.42
CA TRP A 228 -8.60 5.52 -34.31
C TRP A 228 -10.00 5.83 -33.75
N GLU A 229 -10.71 4.81 -33.30
CA GLU A 229 -11.93 5.03 -32.51
C GLU A 229 -11.63 5.64 -31.14
N PHE A 230 -12.58 6.41 -30.60
CA PHE A 230 -12.43 7.23 -29.38
C PHE A 230 -11.97 6.44 -28.13
N ASN A 231 -12.39 5.19 -27.98
CA ASN A 231 -11.95 4.32 -26.88
C ASN A 231 -10.47 3.89 -27.00
N GLY A 232 -9.86 4.03 -28.18
CA GLY A 232 -8.48 3.65 -28.47
C GLY A 232 -7.43 4.61 -27.91
N ILE A 233 -7.82 5.78 -27.40
CA ILE A 233 -6.91 6.77 -26.79
C ILE A 233 -6.28 6.22 -25.49
N LEU A 234 -7.01 5.37 -24.77
CA LEU A 234 -6.52 4.74 -23.54
C LEU A 234 -5.46 3.67 -23.82
N ILE A 235 -5.49 3.01 -24.98
CA ILE A 235 -4.55 1.90 -25.27
C ILE A 235 -3.08 2.36 -25.17
N PRO A 236 -2.63 3.43 -25.87
CA PRO A 236 -1.29 3.95 -25.69
C PRO A 236 -1.05 4.58 -24.32
N ALA A 237 -2.04 5.22 -23.71
CA ALA A 237 -1.89 5.85 -22.38
C ALA A 237 -1.65 4.81 -21.27
N LEU A 238 -2.33 3.66 -21.36
CA LEU A 238 -2.09 2.51 -20.48
C LEU A 238 -0.77 1.84 -20.78
N LEU A 239 -0.40 1.71 -22.06
CA LEU A 239 0.91 1.19 -22.45
C LEU A 239 2.05 2.11 -21.99
N ALA A 240 1.82 3.43 -21.93
CA ALA A 240 2.80 4.41 -21.46
C ALA A 240 3.23 4.14 -20.01
N LEU A 241 2.28 3.76 -19.14
CA LEU A 241 2.58 3.37 -17.76
C LEU A 241 3.50 2.14 -17.67
N GLN A 242 3.63 1.35 -18.75
CA GLN A 242 4.43 0.12 -18.78
C GLN A 242 5.87 0.30 -19.22
N TRP A 243 6.29 1.52 -19.59
CA TRP A 243 7.69 1.73 -19.96
C TRP A 243 8.67 1.50 -18.81
N TYR A 244 8.19 1.52 -17.56
CA TYR A 244 8.97 1.10 -16.40
C TYR A 244 9.21 -0.42 -16.32
N GLN A 245 8.44 -1.22 -17.08
CA GLN A 245 8.56 -2.68 -17.18
C GLN A 245 8.50 -3.09 -18.67
N PRO A 246 9.56 -2.83 -19.45
CA PRO A 246 9.54 -2.95 -20.92
C PRO A 246 9.24 -4.37 -21.40
N TYR A 247 9.60 -5.39 -20.60
CA TYR A 247 9.26 -6.78 -20.90
C TYR A 247 7.74 -7.00 -20.95
N LYS A 248 6.93 -6.29 -20.14
CA LYS A 248 5.47 -6.38 -20.17
C LYS A 248 4.87 -5.79 -21.44
N ILE A 249 5.49 -4.76 -22.02
CA ILE A 249 5.07 -4.22 -23.32
C ILE A 249 5.26 -5.27 -24.40
N LEU A 250 6.43 -5.92 -24.41
CA LEU A 250 6.74 -6.98 -25.36
C LEU A 250 5.78 -8.16 -25.23
N THR A 251 5.57 -8.68 -24.01
CA THR A 251 4.63 -9.80 -23.79
C THR A 251 3.21 -9.44 -24.16
N SER A 252 2.77 -8.19 -23.95
CA SER A 252 1.44 -7.72 -24.37
C SER A 252 1.24 -7.72 -25.88
N PHE A 253 2.24 -7.32 -26.65
CA PHE A 253 2.17 -7.37 -28.12
C PHE A 253 2.25 -8.81 -28.63
N VAL A 254 3.15 -9.62 -28.09
CA VAL A 254 3.24 -11.05 -28.44
C VAL A 254 1.90 -11.74 -28.19
N GLU A 255 1.29 -11.53 -27.02
CA GLU A 255 -0.04 -12.06 -26.72
C GLU A 255 -1.11 -11.53 -27.69
N ALA A 256 -1.11 -10.23 -28.01
CA ALA A 256 -2.06 -9.66 -28.96
C ALA A 256 -1.93 -10.28 -30.36
N PHE A 257 -0.70 -10.55 -30.84
CA PHE A 257 -0.46 -11.22 -32.11
C PHE A 257 -0.92 -12.67 -32.09
N ILE A 258 -0.67 -13.40 -31.00
CA ILE A 258 -1.15 -14.78 -30.84
C ILE A 258 -2.68 -14.82 -30.89
N ILE A 259 -3.35 -13.95 -30.13
CA ILE A 259 -4.82 -13.84 -30.15
C ILE A 259 -5.33 -13.51 -31.56
N LEU A 260 -4.69 -12.56 -32.25
CA LEU A 260 -5.06 -12.16 -33.61
C LEU A 260 -4.93 -13.32 -34.60
N ILE A 261 -3.82 -14.06 -34.56
CA ILE A 261 -3.57 -15.21 -35.44
C ILE A 261 -4.60 -16.30 -35.19
N ILE A 262 -4.81 -16.67 -33.93
CA ILE A 262 -5.82 -17.69 -33.56
C ILE A 262 -7.21 -17.23 -34.01
N ALA A 263 -7.58 -15.96 -33.81
CA ALA A 263 -8.86 -15.43 -34.25
C ALA A 263 -9.04 -15.49 -35.77
N GLN A 264 -8.01 -15.14 -36.55
CA GLN A 264 -8.05 -15.26 -38.01
C GLN A 264 -8.20 -16.72 -38.46
N LEU A 265 -7.48 -17.65 -37.81
CA LEU A 265 -7.61 -19.08 -38.10
C LEU A 265 -9.01 -19.60 -37.77
N VAL A 266 -9.57 -19.22 -36.61
CA VAL A 266 -10.93 -19.60 -36.20
C VAL A 266 -11.97 -19.04 -37.17
N LEU A 267 -11.85 -17.77 -37.57
CA LEU A 267 -12.76 -17.16 -38.55
C LEU A 267 -12.64 -17.76 -39.95
N ALA A 268 -11.48 -18.35 -40.29
CA ALA A 268 -11.27 -19.06 -41.55
C ALA A 268 -11.88 -20.48 -41.58
N THR A 269 -12.28 -21.04 -40.42
CA THR A 269 -12.88 -22.37 -40.37
C THR A 269 -14.25 -22.41 -41.04
N PRO A 270 -14.66 -23.57 -41.63
CA PRO A 270 -15.93 -23.69 -42.34
C PRO A 270 -17.15 -23.40 -41.46
N LEU A 271 -17.03 -23.55 -40.14
CA LEU A 271 -18.09 -23.26 -39.17
C LEU A 271 -18.44 -21.76 -39.12
N PHE A 272 -17.42 -20.89 -39.19
CA PHE A 272 -17.59 -19.44 -39.05
C PHE A 272 -17.60 -18.69 -40.38
N ARG A 273 -17.19 -19.34 -41.48
CA ARG A 273 -17.15 -18.74 -42.82
C ARG A 273 -18.52 -18.27 -43.34
N SER A 274 -19.61 -18.89 -42.89
CA SER A 274 -20.99 -18.53 -43.24
C SER A 274 -21.68 -17.61 -42.22
N MET A 275 -21.02 -17.27 -41.12
CA MET A 275 -21.59 -16.47 -40.03
C MET A 275 -21.11 -15.01 -40.09
N THR A 276 -22.03 -14.05 -39.97
CA THR A 276 -21.69 -12.64 -39.79
C THR A 276 -21.33 -12.37 -38.33
N ILE A 277 -20.04 -12.25 -38.04
CA ILE A 277 -19.50 -11.96 -36.71
C ILE A 277 -19.18 -10.46 -36.62
N GLU A 278 -20.16 -9.68 -36.15
CA GLU A 278 -20.03 -8.24 -35.92
C GLU A 278 -20.47 -7.83 -34.49
N GLY A 279 -20.12 -6.61 -34.09
CA GLY A 279 -20.50 -6.04 -32.79
C GLY A 279 -20.08 -6.89 -31.59
N ALA A 280 -21.03 -7.21 -30.70
CA ALA A 280 -20.80 -7.98 -29.48
C ALA A 280 -20.27 -9.40 -29.74
N ARG A 281 -20.70 -10.05 -30.84
CA ARG A 281 -20.27 -11.42 -31.18
C ARG A 281 -18.78 -11.49 -31.45
N LYS A 282 -18.26 -10.48 -32.16
CA LYS A 282 -16.82 -10.33 -32.43
C LYS A 282 -16.04 -10.13 -31.14
N LEU A 283 -16.51 -9.27 -30.26
CA LEU A 283 -15.86 -9.03 -28.97
C LEU A 283 -15.82 -10.31 -28.13
N LEU A 284 -16.94 -11.04 -28.02
CA LEU A 284 -16.98 -12.32 -27.32
C LEU A 284 -15.98 -13.34 -27.89
N LEU A 285 -15.87 -13.44 -29.22
CA LEU A 285 -14.91 -14.35 -29.84
C LEU A 285 -13.47 -14.07 -29.40
N PHE A 286 -13.01 -12.83 -29.51
CA PHE A 286 -11.65 -12.44 -29.14
C PHE A 286 -11.38 -12.62 -27.63
N PHE A 287 -12.37 -12.31 -26.80
CA PHE A 287 -12.28 -12.50 -25.36
C PHE A 287 -12.22 -13.99 -24.97
N ASN A 288 -12.98 -14.85 -25.63
CA ASN A 288 -12.91 -16.30 -25.41
C ASN A 288 -11.57 -16.88 -25.83
N ILE A 289 -11.06 -16.49 -27.00
CA ILE A 289 -9.74 -16.91 -27.48
C ILE A 289 -8.66 -16.48 -26.49
N SER A 290 -8.70 -15.23 -26.02
CA SER A 290 -7.75 -14.73 -25.02
C SER A 290 -7.84 -15.48 -23.70
N PHE A 291 -9.05 -15.78 -23.23
CA PHE A 291 -9.27 -16.50 -21.98
C PHE A 291 -8.74 -17.94 -22.05
N ILE A 292 -9.06 -18.66 -23.15
CA ILE A 292 -8.58 -20.02 -23.39
C ILE A 292 -7.05 -20.04 -23.51
N TYR A 293 -6.46 -19.10 -24.25
CA TYR A 293 -5.01 -18.96 -24.35
C TYR A 293 -4.35 -18.78 -22.98
N LYS A 294 -4.87 -17.88 -22.14
CA LYS A 294 -4.34 -17.63 -20.79
C LYS A 294 -4.49 -18.83 -19.87
N MET A 295 -5.58 -19.58 -20.01
CA MET A 295 -5.81 -20.81 -19.27
C MET A 295 -4.80 -21.89 -19.67
N ALA A 296 -4.59 -22.09 -20.97
CA ALA A 296 -3.56 -23.00 -21.49
C ALA A 296 -2.15 -22.60 -21.04
N LEU A 297 -1.81 -21.30 -21.12
CA LEU A 297 -0.54 -20.76 -20.63
C LEU A 297 -0.37 -21.01 -19.12
N GLY A 298 -1.42 -20.79 -18.33
CA GLY A 298 -1.38 -20.96 -16.88
C GLY A 298 -1.11 -22.41 -16.48
N TYR A 299 -1.77 -23.38 -17.13
CA TYR A 299 -1.48 -24.80 -16.92
C TYR A 299 -0.09 -25.21 -17.43
N PHE A 300 0.33 -24.68 -18.58
CA PHE A 300 1.64 -24.94 -19.14
C PHE A 300 2.77 -24.46 -18.23
N LEU A 301 2.68 -23.23 -17.72
CA LEU A 301 3.67 -22.67 -16.81
C LEU A 301 3.72 -23.41 -15.47
N LEU A 302 2.56 -23.80 -14.92
CA LEU A 302 2.51 -24.62 -13.69
C LEU A 302 3.26 -25.95 -13.84
N TRP A 303 3.24 -26.53 -15.04
CA TRP A 303 3.89 -27.81 -15.30
C TRP A 303 5.39 -27.66 -15.60
N PHE A 304 5.79 -26.63 -16.35
CA PHE A 304 7.18 -26.46 -16.81
C PHE A 304 8.06 -25.58 -15.91
N MET A 305 7.48 -24.62 -15.18
CA MET A 305 8.23 -23.62 -14.39
C MET A 305 7.50 -23.29 -13.06
N PRO A 306 7.49 -24.21 -12.07
CA PRO A 306 6.75 -24.03 -10.82
C PRO A 306 7.28 -22.91 -9.91
N ASP A 307 8.56 -22.54 -10.04
CA ASP A 307 9.22 -21.53 -9.19
C ASP A 307 8.96 -20.08 -9.63
N VAL A 308 8.29 -19.85 -10.77
CA VAL A 308 8.07 -18.49 -11.28
C VAL A 308 6.66 -18.00 -10.99
N LYS A 309 6.56 -16.74 -10.56
CA LYS A 309 5.29 -16.07 -10.29
C LYS A 309 4.49 -15.95 -11.60
N MET A 310 3.42 -16.74 -11.72
CA MET A 310 2.57 -16.83 -12.93
C MET A 310 2.04 -15.47 -13.42
N THR A 311 1.83 -14.55 -12.49
CA THR A 311 1.30 -13.20 -12.79
C THR A 311 2.27 -12.33 -13.58
N ASP A 312 3.57 -12.63 -13.55
CA ASP A 312 4.60 -11.84 -14.23
C ASP A 312 4.70 -12.15 -15.72
N TYR A 313 4.21 -13.33 -16.13
CA TYR A 313 4.13 -13.75 -17.53
C TYR A 313 2.83 -13.33 -18.23
N TYR A 314 1.80 -12.97 -17.48
CA TYR A 314 0.66 -12.31 -18.08
C TYR A 314 1.04 -10.89 -18.48
N ALA A 315 0.69 -10.54 -19.72
CA ALA A 315 0.78 -9.19 -20.25
C ALA A 315 0.13 -8.16 -19.31
N PHE A 316 0.52 -6.89 -19.45
CA PHE A 316 -0.05 -5.83 -18.62
C PHE A 316 -1.56 -5.75 -18.74
N GLY A 317 -2.22 -5.90 -17.59
CA GLY A 317 -3.57 -5.42 -17.38
C GLY A 317 -4.62 -6.08 -18.27
N TYR A 318 -4.92 -7.34 -17.97
CA TYR A 318 -6.19 -8.10 -18.06
C TYR A 318 -7.03 -8.07 -19.38
N LEU A 319 -6.78 -7.15 -20.32
CA LEU A 319 -7.63 -6.79 -21.46
C LEU A 319 -6.89 -6.10 -22.61
N LEU A 320 -5.77 -5.45 -22.32
CA LEU A 320 -5.08 -4.59 -23.28
C LEU A 320 -4.70 -5.36 -24.55
N SER A 321 -4.12 -6.56 -24.39
CA SER A 321 -3.76 -7.45 -25.51
C SER A 321 -4.97 -7.85 -26.36
N THR A 322 -6.09 -8.19 -25.74
CA THR A 322 -7.35 -8.53 -26.43
C THR A 322 -7.92 -7.34 -27.19
N LEU A 323 -7.95 -6.15 -26.60
CA LEU A 323 -8.43 -4.93 -27.24
C LEU A 323 -7.53 -4.49 -28.40
N ILE A 324 -6.21 -4.61 -28.23
CA ILE A 324 -5.24 -4.39 -29.31
C ILE A 324 -5.51 -5.38 -30.45
N ALA A 325 -5.68 -6.67 -30.16
CA ALA A 325 -5.94 -7.70 -31.17
C ALA A 325 -7.23 -7.43 -31.95
N VAL A 326 -8.34 -7.11 -31.27
CA VAL A 326 -9.61 -6.70 -31.91
C VAL A 326 -9.38 -5.53 -32.85
N LYS A 327 -8.60 -4.53 -32.44
CA LYS A 327 -8.34 -3.34 -33.26
C LYS A 327 -7.41 -3.60 -34.44
N MET A 328 -6.39 -4.43 -34.26
CA MET A 328 -5.52 -4.88 -35.35
C MET A 328 -6.33 -5.60 -36.43
N HIS A 329 -7.29 -6.44 -36.01
CA HIS A 329 -8.22 -7.12 -36.91
C HIS A 329 -9.12 -6.13 -37.66
N ASP A 330 -9.76 -5.20 -36.96
CA ASP A 330 -10.71 -4.25 -37.55
C ASP A 330 -10.08 -3.33 -38.59
N LYS A 331 -8.83 -2.90 -38.37
CA LYS A 331 -8.13 -1.99 -39.27
C LYS A 331 -7.32 -2.69 -40.35
N LYS A 332 -7.15 -4.02 -40.30
CA LYS A 332 -6.34 -4.83 -41.22
C LYS A 332 -4.88 -4.35 -41.40
N ILE A 333 -4.35 -3.54 -40.47
CA ILE A 333 -2.99 -2.97 -40.54
C ILE A 333 -2.30 -3.14 -39.18
N ALA A 334 -2.01 -4.39 -38.80
CA ALA A 334 -1.48 -4.74 -37.48
C ALA A 334 -0.09 -4.12 -37.19
N LEU A 335 0.82 -4.16 -38.17
CA LEU A 335 2.20 -3.66 -38.01
C LEU A 335 2.28 -2.13 -37.86
N LYS A 336 1.56 -1.38 -38.70
CA LYS A 336 1.49 0.09 -38.58
C LYS A 336 0.85 0.50 -37.26
N MET A 337 -0.17 -0.24 -36.81
CA MET A 337 -0.84 0.02 -35.54
C MET A 337 0.08 -0.19 -34.34
N THR A 338 0.84 -1.29 -34.33
CA THR A 338 1.84 -1.60 -33.30
C THR A 338 2.87 -0.48 -33.18
N ARG A 339 3.44 -0.06 -34.31
CA ARG A 339 4.39 1.05 -34.36
C ARG A 339 3.79 2.34 -33.82
N ALA A 340 2.58 2.70 -34.24
CA ALA A 340 1.92 3.93 -33.82
C ALA A 340 1.62 3.94 -32.32
N ILE A 341 1.08 2.85 -31.76
CA ILE A 341 0.80 2.74 -30.32
C ILE A 341 2.10 2.87 -29.51
N LEU A 342 3.18 2.20 -29.94
CA LEU A 342 4.46 2.23 -29.25
C LEU A 342 5.15 3.61 -29.34
N GLN A 343 5.09 4.26 -30.50
CA GLN A 343 5.62 5.62 -30.65
C GLN A 343 4.86 6.63 -29.81
N ILE A 344 3.52 6.58 -29.82
CA ILE A 344 2.68 7.49 -29.03
C ILE A 344 2.89 7.27 -27.54
N SER A 345 3.00 6.02 -27.08
CA SER A 345 3.27 5.73 -25.68
C SER A 345 4.66 6.19 -25.25
N LEU A 346 5.69 5.97 -26.09
CA LEU A 346 7.07 6.40 -25.81
C LEU A 346 7.19 7.92 -25.73
N VAL A 347 6.65 8.63 -26.72
CA VAL A 347 6.61 10.11 -26.75
C VAL A 347 5.80 10.64 -25.57
N GLY A 348 4.69 9.98 -25.24
CA GLY A 348 3.86 10.31 -24.09
C GLY A 348 4.60 10.23 -22.76
N VAL A 349 5.33 9.14 -22.52
CA VAL A 349 6.17 9.01 -21.31
C VAL A 349 7.28 10.04 -21.29
N ALA A 350 8.01 10.22 -22.39
CA ALA A 350 9.11 11.17 -22.45
C ALA A 350 8.64 12.60 -22.13
N LEU A 351 7.55 13.05 -22.76
CA LEU A 351 6.97 14.37 -22.48
C LEU A 351 6.39 14.47 -21.06
N ALA A 352 5.75 13.41 -20.57
CA ALA A 352 5.22 13.38 -19.21
C ALA A 352 6.34 13.44 -18.15
N SER A 353 7.48 12.79 -18.39
CA SER A 353 8.66 12.86 -17.53
C SER A 353 9.26 14.26 -17.55
N VAL A 354 9.39 14.89 -18.72
CA VAL A 354 9.86 16.28 -18.84
C VAL A 354 8.91 17.24 -18.12
N LEU A 355 7.60 17.10 -18.31
CA LEU A 355 6.60 17.92 -17.62
C LEU A 355 6.60 17.69 -16.11
N GLY A 356 6.68 16.43 -15.68
CA GLY A 356 6.77 16.06 -14.27
C GLY A 356 8.01 16.66 -13.61
N PHE A 357 9.16 16.63 -14.28
CA PHE A 357 10.38 17.28 -13.83
C PHE A 357 10.27 18.81 -13.89
N ALA A 358 9.66 19.37 -14.93
CA ALA A 358 9.42 20.82 -15.04
C ALA A 358 8.57 21.36 -13.89
N ILE A 359 7.56 20.59 -13.46
CA ILE A 359 6.72 20.93 -12.30
C ILE A 359 7.55 21.03 -11.01
N THR A 360 8.65 20.29 -10.88
CA THR A 360 9.54 20.43 -9.70
C THR A 360 10.29 21.75 -9.63
N PHE A 361 10.45 22.45 -10.78
CA PHE A 361 11.03 23.80 -10.81
C PHE A 361 10.01 24.90 -10.58
N ILE A 362 8.70 24.59 -10.68
CA ILE A 362 7.67 25.56 -10.32
C ILE A 362 7.78 25.73 -8.80
N PRO A 363 8.16 26.92 -8.29
CA PRO A 363 8.13 27.16 -6.86
C PRO A 363 6.70 26.87 -6.41
N ASN A 364 6.49 26.12 -5.33
CA ASN A 364 5.13 25.95 -4.82
C ASN A 364 4.53 27.35 -4.63
N TRP A 365 3.58 27.74 -5.47
CA TRP A 365 2.88 29.03 -5.36
C TRP A 365 1.62 28.87 -4.52
N TRP A 366 1.14 27.63 -4.37
CA TRP A 366 -0.02 27.26 -3.54
C TRP A 366 0.36 26.81 -2.13
N ASN A 367 1.55 26.24 -2.00
CA ASN A 367 2.33 26.42 -0.78
C ASN A 367 3.37 27.48 -1.14
N PRO A 368 3.09 28.79 -1.02
CA PRO A 368 4.22 29.63 -0.60
C PRO A 368 4.89 28.82 0.50
N SER A 369 6.23 28.74 0.53
CA SER A 369 6.88 28.48 1.81
C SER A 369 6.19 29.46 2.73
N LEU A 370 5.19 28.94 3.44
CA LEU A 370 4.39 29.71 4.31
C LEU A 370 5.45 29.90 5.36
N PHE A 371 6.12 31.06 5.27
CA PHE A 371 5.99 32.09 6.26
C PHE A 371 4.51 32.18 6.72
N VAL A 372 3.97 31.06 7.22
CA VAL A 372 3.25 30.96 8.46
C VAL A 372 4.29 31.47 9.46
N SER A 373 4.40 32.80 9.47
CA SER A 373 4.16 33.58 10.65
C SER A 373 2.72 33.29 11.17
N LYS A 374 2.30 32.02 11.36
CA LYS A 374 1.76 31.72 12.68
C LYS A 374 2.97 32.02 13.52
N GLN A 375 2.81 32.89 14.51
CA GLN A 375 3.71 32.90 15.65
C GLN A 375 4.14 31.45 15.87
N VAL A 376 5.40 31.16 15.52
CA VAL A 376 6.05 29.96 15.98
C VAL A 376 6.08 30.23 17.46
N SER A 377 5.00 29.85 18.16
CA SER A 377 5.14 29.48 19.55
C SER A 377 6.26 28.48 19.48
N ALA A 378 7.45 28.90 19.91
CA ALA A 378 8.68 28.13 19.85
C ALA A 378 8.31 26.69 20.22
N HIS A 379 8.29 25.79 19.23
CA HIS A 379 8.19 24.37 19.53
C HIS A 379 9.59 24.02 19.99
N GLU A 380 9.86 24.41 21.23
CA GLU A 380 11.17 24.43 21.82
C GLU A 380 11.59 22.99 22.03
N VAL A 381 12.82 22.69 21.61
CA VAL A 381 13.47 21.43 21.91
C VAL A 381 13.58 21.35 23.43
N LYS A 382 12.92 20.38 24.04
CA LYS A 382 12.91 20.27 25.50
C LYS A 382 14.23 19.69 25.97
N LEU A 383 15.03 20.52 26.64
CA LEU A 383 16.30 20.12 27.21
C LEU A 383 16.07 19.33 28.50
N LEU A 384 16.57 18.09 28.54
CA LEU A 384 16.54 17.22 29.71
C LEU A 384 17.97 16.78 30.08
N PRO A 385 18.82 17.69 30.59
CA PRO A 385 20.23 17.40 30.83
C PRO A 385 20.44 16.37 31.96
N GLN A 386 19.58 16.36 32.97
CA GLN A 386 19.72 15.52 34.18
C GLN A 386 18.91 14.21 34.12
N THR A 387 18.13 13.97 33.07
CA THR A 387 17.30 12.76 32.97
C THR A 387 18.07 11.70 32.20
N GLU A 388 18.25 10.52 32.79
CA GLU A 388 18.83 9.38 32.07
C GLU A 388 17.89 8.88 30.97
N LEU A 389 18.45 8.53 29.81
CA LEU A 389 17.70 8.00 28.67
C LEU A 389 16.82 6.80 29.06
N MET A 390 17.36 5.84 29.81
CA MET A 390 16.63 4.64 30.23
C MET A 390 15.44 4.98 31.13
N LYS A 391 15.59 5.93 32.05
CA LYS A 391 14.49 6.41 32.88
C LYS A 391 13.35 6.98 32.03
N LEU A 392 13.68 7.70 30.96
CA LEU A 392 12.69 8.27 30.04
C LEU A 392 11.96 7.19 29.24
N ILE A 393 12.68 6.21 28.71
CA ILE A 393 12.12 5.03 28.00
C ILE A 393 11.17 4.26 28.92
N HIS A 394 11.56 4.02 30.18
CA HIS A 394 10.71 3.33 31.15
C HIS A 394 9.45 4.12 31.52
N GLN A 395 9.53 5.45 31.62
CA GLN A 395 8.35 6.29 31.85
C GLN A 395 7.35 6.20 30.69
N ASP A 396 7.83 6.21 29.45
CA ASP A 396 6.98 6.12 28.27
C ASP A 396 6.41 4.73 28.00
N ARG A 397 6.92 3.70 28.67
CA ARG A 397 6.37 2.34 28.61
C ARG A 397 4.87 2.31 28.84
N ILE A 398 4.38 3.01 29.87
CA ILE A 398 2.94 3.08 30.20
C ILE A 398 2.14 3.59 28.99
N THR A 399 2.69 4.57 28.27
CA THR A 399 2.02 5.14 27.10
C THR A 399 2.05 4.20 25.90
N LEU A 400 3.13 3.44 25.70
CA LEU A 400 3.22 2.43 24.64
C LEU A 400 2.21 1.30 24.84
N TYR A 401 1.88 0.92 26.09
CA TYR A 401 0.84 -0.09 26.35
C TYR A 401 -0.56 0.29 25.83
N GLN A 402 -0.83 1.57 25.56
CA GLN A 402 -2.07 2.00 24.92
C GLN A 402 -2.21 1.44 23.49
N GLY A 403 -1.11 1.12 22.82
CA GLY A 403 -1.09 0.49 21.51
C GLY A 403 -1.57 -0.96 21.48
N ARG A 404 -1.94 -1.56 22.62
CA ARG A 404 -2.66 -2.85 22.68
C ARG A 404 -4.17 -2.70 22.53
N ILE A 405 -4.71 -1.49 22.65
CA ILE A 405 -6.15 -1.27 22.54
C ILE A 405 -6.59 -1.61 21.10
N PRO A 406 -7.70 -2.35 20.90
CA PRO A 406 -8.19 -2.65 19.56
C PRO A 406 -8.48 -1.37 18.75
N ASN A 407 -8.03 -1.34 17.49
CA ASN A 407 -8.11 -0.21 16.56
C ASN A 407 -7.42 1.08 17.05
N SER A 408 -6.38 0.94 17.87
CA SER A 408 -5.64 2.09 18.41
C SER A 408 -4.58 2.64 17.48
N PHE A 409 -4.13 1.87 16.47
CA PHE A 409 -3.13 2.32 15.53
C PHE A 409 -3.78 3.08 14.38
N VAL A 410 -3.31 4.30 14.12
CA VAL A 410 -3.75 5.12 12.98
C VAL A 410 -2.64 5.14 11.96
N GLU A 411 -2.91 4.76 10.72
CA GLU A 411 -1.88 4.79 9.67
C GLU A 411 -1.47 6.24 9.32
N PRO A 412 -0.17 6.51 9.16
CA PRO A 412 0.33 7.83 8.81
C PRO A 412 0.00 8.18 7.36
N LEU A 413 -0.35 9.44 7.12
CA LEU A 413 -0.61 9.97 5.79
C LEU A 413 0.73 10.21 5.04
N PRO A 414 0.74 10.23 3.70
CA PRO A 414 1.97 10.44 2.94
C PRO A 414 2.73 11.72 3.30
N HIS A 415 2.01 12.82 3.59
CA HIS A 415 2.65 14.07 4.01
C HIS A 415 3.21 13.98 5.44
N GLU A 416 2.63 13.14 6.31
CA GLU A 416 3.14 12.92 7.67
C GLU A 416 4.41 12.06 7.64
N ILE A 417 4.44 11.04 6.76
CA ILE A 417 5.66 10.27 6.47
C ILE A 417 6.77 11.20 5.97
N GLU A 418 6.43 12.10 5.05
CA GLU A 418 7.39 13.03 4.45
C GLU A 418 7.88 14.08 5.46
N SER A 419 6.99 14.69 6.26
CA SER A 419 7.40 15.59 7.35
C SER A 419 8.28 14.89 8.37
N PHE A 420 7.96 13.64 8.76
CA PHE A 420 8.80 12.87 9.69
C PHE A 420 10.18 12.56 9.09
N ARG A 421 10.24 12.17 7.80
CA ARG A 421 11.50 11.96 7.08
C ARG A 421 12.36 13.23 7.04
N ASN A 422 11.77 14.37 6.65
CA ASN A 422 12.47 15.66 6.61
C ASN A 422 13.00 16.05 7.99
N GLY A 423 12.24 15.75 9.06
CA GLY A 423 12.70 15.90 10.43
C GLY A 423 13.96 15.09 10.73
N LEU A 424 13.98 13.80 10.35
CA LEU A 424 15.15 12.93 10.54
C LEU A 424 16.37 13.40 9.75
N GLU A 425 16.19 13.82 8.50
CA GLU A 425 17.29 14.32 7.67
C GLU A 425 17.93 15.58 8.27
N ASN A 426 17.12 16.50 8.82
CA ASN A 426 17.61 17.67 9.53
C ASN A 426 18.33 17.30 10.84
N VAL A 427 17.86 16.29 11.58
CA VAL A 427 18.59 15.78 12.76
C VAL A 427 19.95 15.19 12.38
N LEU A 428 20.01 14.45 11.27
CA LEU A 428 21.27 13.88 10.78
C LEU A 428 22.24 14.97 10.30
N ALA A 429 21.73 16.02 9.67
CA ALA A 429 22.52 17.20 9.32
C ALA A 429 23.01 17.95 10.56
N TYR A 430 22.15 18.13 11.57
CA TYR A 430 22.51 18.71 12.86
C TYR A 430 23.62 17.92 13.56
N ARG A 431 23.60 16.59 13.51
CA ARG A 431 24.67 15.76 14.07
C ARG A 431 26.04 16.06 13.44
N GLN A 432 26.08 16.39 12.14
CA GLN A 432 27.32 16.70 11.42
C GLN A 432 27.79 18.14 11.63
N GLN A 433 26.88 19.11 11.60
CA GLN A 433 27.21 20.54 11.58
C GLN A 433 27.08 21.21 12.95
N ARG A 434 26.32 20.62 13.87
CA ARG A 434 25.96 21.14 15.20
C ARG A 434 25.31 22.53 15.18
N ASP A 435 24.64 22.87 14.08
CA ASP A 435 23.87 24.11 13.93
C ASP A 435 22.49 24.00 14.59
N GLU A 436 22.23 24.80 15.63
CA GLU A 436 20.96 24.84 16.34
C GLU A 436 19.76 25.14 15.43
N ALA A 437 19.97 25.87 14.32
CA ALA A 437 18.90 26.17 13.36
C ALA A 437 18.34 24.89 12.73
N LEU A 438 19.20 23.90 12.41
CA LEU A 438 18.79 22.61 11.87
C LEU A 438 17.98 21.80 12.88
N LEU A 439 18.35 21.86 14.16
CA LEU A 439 17.62 21.17 15.22
C LEU A 439 16.25 21.80 15.45
N GLN A 440 16.13 23.13 15.37
CA GLN A 440 14.85 23.83 15.44
C GLN A 440 13.97 23.53 14.22
N GLN A 441 14.54 23.47 13.02
CA GLN A 441 13.81 23.05 11.81
C GLN A 441 13.32 21.61 11.93
N ALA A 442 14.15 20.69 12.41
CA ALA A 442 13.75 19.31 12.69
C ALA A 442 12.58 19.26 13.68
N ALA A 443 12.66 20.03 14.78
CA ALA A 443 11.57 20.11 15.76
C ALA A 443 10.27 20.65 15.16
N ALA A 444 10.33 21.60 14.22
CA ALA A 444 9.17 22.09 13.50
C ALA A 444 8.53 21.01 12.60
N TYR A 445 9.34 20.23 11.89
CA TYR A 445 8.85 19.10 11.09
C TYR A 445 8.22 18.01 11.95
N PHE A 446 8.84 17.64 13.07
CA PHE A 446 8.28 16.66 14.00
C PHE A 446 6.99 17.16 14.67
N ALA A 447 6.89 18.46 14.98
CA ALA A 447 5.68 19.04 15.55
C ALA A 447 4.47 18.95 14.61
N GLN A 448 4.67 19.03 13.28
CA GLN A 448 3.59 18.85 12.29
C GLN A 448 2.96 17.45 12.36
N VAL A 449 3.72 16.46 12.82
CA VAL A 449 3.31 15.06 12.94
C VAL A 449 3.13 14.64 14.39
N ASN A 450 2.88 15.60 15.28
CA ASN A 450 2.63 15.39 16.70
C ASN A 450 3.77 14.65 17.42
N TYR A 451 5.02 14.90 17.04
CA TYR A 451 6.21 14.48 17.79
C TYR A 451 6.84 15.66 18.52
N GLN A 452 7.15 15.47 19.80
CA GLN A 452 7.98 16.38 20.59
C GLN A 452 9.43 15.89 20.55
N VAL A 453 10.34 16.81 20.27
CA VAL A 453 11.78 16.58 20.36
C VAL A 453 12.27 16.90 21.77
N PHE A 454 12.98 15.96 22.38
CA PHE A 454 13.72 16.14 23.64
C PHE A 454 15.21 15.94 23.38
N LEU A 455 16.04 16.85 23.89
CA LEU A 455 17.48 16.66 23.92
C LEU A 455 17.88 16.18 25.31
N VAL A 456 18.20 14.90 25.42
CA VAL A 456 18.46 14.18 26.67
C VAL A 456 19.97 14.06 26.87
N GLN A 457 20.46 14.45 28.05
CA GLN A 457 21.90 14.42 28.40
C GLN A 457 22.81 15.13 27.38
N GLN A 458 22.28 16.09 26.60
CA GLN A 458 22.97 16.76 25.49
C GLN A 458 23.51 15.83 24.39
N ARG A 459 23.19 14.54 24.47
CA ARG A 459 23.71 13.48 23.58
C ARG A 459 22.62 12.82 22.77
N TYR A 460 21.46 12.56 23.36
CA TYR A 460 20.39 11.82 22.69
C TYR A 460 19.27 12.74 22.24
N ILE A 461 18.84 12.60 21.00
CA ILE A 461 17.56 13.13 20.52
C ILE A 461 16.51 12.07 20.73
N TYR A 462 15.53 12.38 21.56
CA TYR A 462 14.42 11.51 21.89
C TYR A 462 13.12 12.06 21.31
N LEU A 463 12.49 11.28 20.45
CA LEU A 463 11.25 11.62 19.76
C LEU A 463 10.08 10.90 20.44
N ARG A 464 9.19 11.70 21.03
CA ARG A 464 7.99 11.20 21.71
C ARG A 464 6.73 11.70 21.02
N GLU A 465 5.83 10.78 20.74
CA GLU A 465 4.50 11.14 20.25
C GLU A 465 3.67 11.85 21.34
N ILE A 466 3.08 12.98 20.99
CA ILE A 466 2.15 13.76 21.82
C ILE A 466 0.74 13.53 21.27
N PRO A 467 -0.30 13.39 22.11
CA PRO A 467 -1.67 13.37 21.59
C PRO A 467 -1.98 14.65 20.81
N PRO A 468 -2.79 14.57 19.74
CA PRO A 468 -3.15 15.74 18.93
C PRO A 468 -3.79 16.81 19.81
N ARG A 469 -3.26 18.04 19.75
CA ARG A 469 -3.87 19.18 20.45
C ARG A 469 -5.09 19.62 19.66
N VAL A 470 -6.29 19.33 20.15
CA VAL A 470 -7.50 19.98 19.64
C VAL A 470 -7.48 21.44 20.09
N HIS A 471 -7.22 22.35 19.17
CA HIS A 471 -7.36 23.78 19.41
C HIS A 471 -8.84 24.13 19.23
N TRP A 472 -9.59 24.22 20.33
CA TRP A 472 -10.92 24.83 20.33
C TRP A 472 -10.72 26.33 20.09
N GLY A 473 -10.94 26.77 18.86
CA GLY A 473 -10.77 28.16 18.46
C GLY A 473 -11.57 29.11 19.36
N THR A 474 -11.00 30.29 19.59
CA THR A 474 -11.56 31.47 20.25
C THR A 474 -12.76 32.05 19.49
N SER A 475 -13.78 31.24 19.25
CA SER A 475 -15.14 31.70 18.97
C SER A 475 -16.04 31.05 20.00
N ALA A 476 -16.48 31.87 20.95
CA ALA A 476 -17.63 31.56 21.78
C ALA A 476 -18.75 31.04 20.86
N VAL A 477 -19.45 30.00 21.30
CA VAL A 477 -20.49 29.25 20.56
C VAL A 477 -19.96 28.07 19.71
N VAL A 478 -19.22 27.15 20.32
CA VAL A 478 -19.31 25.72 19.96
C VAL A 478 -19.44 24.93 21.26
N ALA A 479 -20.49 24.12 21.36
CA ALA A 479 -20.81 23.34 22.54
C ALA A 479 -19.62 22.46 22.96
N LYS A 480 -19.38 22.40 24.27
CA LYS A 480 -18.40 21.52 24.91
C LYS A 480 -18.64 20.08 24.39
N PRO A 481 -17.63 19.40 23.82
CA PRO A 481 -17.80 18.03 23.32
C PRO A 481 -18.24 17.09 24.45
N SER A 482 -18.99 16.04 24.11
CA SER A 482 -19.35 15.01 25.09
C SER A 482 -18.08 14.34 25.65
N PRO A 483 -18.12 13.79 26.89
CA PRO A 483 -16.96 13.15 27.53
C PRO A 483 -16.31 12.04 26.69
N GLU A 484 -17.09 11.39 25.81
CA GLU A 484 -16.62 10.34 24.91
C GLU A 484 -15.87 10.90 23.69
N THR A 485 -16.30 12.05 23.16
CA THR A 485 -15.65 12.72 22.02
C THR A 485 -14.32 13.36 22.44
N GLU A 486 -14.24 13.81 23.70
CA GLU A 486 -12.99 14.26 24.33
C GLU A 486 -11.99 13.10 24.50
N LYS A 487 -12.48 11.88 24.76
CA LYS A 487 -11.65 10.68 24.93
C LYS A 487 -11.00 10.20 23.62
N ILE A 488 -11.72 10.27 22.50
CA ILE A 488 -11.23 9.87 21.16
C ILE A 488 -10.25 10.91 20.60
N SER A 489 -10.53 12.20 20.83
CA SER A 489 -9.68 13.29 20.33
C SER A 489 -8.37 13.49 21.12
N GLN A 490 -8.23 12.83 22.28
CA GLN A 490 -7.00 12.79 23.09
C GLN A 490 -6.18 11.50 22.87
N GLN A 491 -6.59 10.61 21.97
CA GLN A 491 -5.94 9.33 21.76
C GLN A 491 -4.71 9.46 20.85
N ARG A 492 -3.57 8.93 21.30
CA ARG A 492 -2.34 8.84 20.50
C ARG A 492 -2.53 7.87 19.33
N ARG A 493 -1.80 8.09 18.24
CA ARG A 493 -1.79 7.31 17.00
C ARG A 493 -0.93 6.05 17.09
N ASN A 494 -0.13 5.93 18.15
CA ASN A 494 0.68 4.75 18.50
C ASN A 494 1.77 4.45 17.47
N TRP A 495 2.47 5.48 17.02
CA TRP A 495 3.54 5.38 16.02
C TRP A 495 4.89 4.98 16.58
N GLY A 496 5.03 4.99 17.91
CA GLY A 496 6.21 4.52 18.62
C GLY A 496 7.16 5.62 19.07
N VAL A 497 8.31 5.20 19.57
CA VAL A 497 9.35 6.04 20.15
C VAL A 497 10.64 5.82 19.38
N TYR A 498 11.36 6.91 19.14
CA TYR A 498 12.60 6.89 18.38
C TYR A 498 13.69 7.67 19.10
N VAL A 499 14.90 7.14 19.09
CA VAL A 499 16.08 7.76 19.72
C VAL A 499 17.22 7.81 18.70
N LEU A 500 17.94 8.92 18.68
CA LEU A 500 19.19 9.05 17.95
C LEU A 500 20.31 9.50 18.91
N ASP A 501 21.47 8.86 18.83
CA ASP A 501 22.68 9.26 19.52
C ASP A 501 23.49 10.22 18.63
N LEU A 502 23.73 11.42 19.13
CA LEU A 502 24.50 12.44 18.43
C LEU A 502 26.01 12.16 18.42
N GLU A 503 26.49 11.32 19.34
CA GLU A 503 27.92 11.06 19.56
C GLU A 503 28.36 9.66 19.14
N ALA A 504 27.42 8.74 18.84
CA ALA A 504 27.77 7.38 18.43
C ALA A 504 28.62 7.36 17.15
N ASP A 505 29.78 6.71 17.16
CA ASP A 505 30.64 6.56 15.97
C ASP A 505 30.12 5.47 15.01
N ASP A 506 29.50 4.43 15.57
CA ASP A 506 28.92 3.36 14.78
C ASP A 506 27.64 3.82 14.06
N ARG A 507 27.21 3.07 13.05
CA ARG A 507 25.95 3.26 12.33
C ARG A 507 24.85 2.29 12.77
N LEU A 508 25.09 1.44 13.77
CA LEU A 508 24.14 0.41 14.21
C LEU A 508 22.78 1.01 14.56
N LEU A 509 21.73 0.49 13.93
CA LEU A 509 20.33 0.75 14.23
C LEU A 509 19.78 -0.45 15.01
N VAL A 510 19.27 -0.19 16.22
CA VAL A 510 18.58 -1.19 17.03
C VAL A 510 17.07 -1.03 16.86
N GLU A 511 16.37 -2.11 16.57
CA GLU A 511 14.93 -2.10 16.29
C GLU A 511 14.16 -3.07 17.19
N VAL A 512 13.06 -2.59 17.76
CA VAL A 512 12.10 -3.39 18.52
C VAL A 512 10.73 -3.26 17.83
N PRO A 513 10.40 -4.18 16.90
CA PRO A 513 9.22 -4.04 16.04
C PRO A 513 7.91 -4.47 16.71
N ALA A 514 7.96 -5.22 17.82
CA ALA A 514 6.78 -5.73 18.50
C ALA A 514 6.91 -5.79 20.03
N PRO A 515 7.24 -4.66 20.69
CA PRO A 515 7.48 -4.61 22.14
C PRO A 515 6.26 -5.03 22.96
N LEU A 516 5.07 -4.89 22.39
CA LEU A 516 3.81 -5.22 23.05
C LEU A 516 3.41 -6.69 22.89
N ASP A 517 3.99 -7.42 21.94
CA ASP A 517 3.67 -8.84 21.70
C ASP A 517 4.82 -9.77 22.12
N GLU A 518 6.06 -9.27 22.06
CA GLU A 518 7.28 -10.00 22.38
C GLU A 518 7.83 -9.48 23.74
N TRP A 519 7.67 -10.29 24.78
CA TRP A 519 7.90 -9.88 26.17
C TRP A 519 9.34 -9.41 26.43
N GLY A 520 9.47 -8.28 27.12
CA GLY A 520 10.74 -7.70 27.57
C GLY A 520 11.67 -7.19 26.47
N THR A 521 11.24 -7.23 25.20
CA THR A 521 12.05 -6.78 24.06
C THR A 521 12.25 -5.27 24.03
N MET A 522 11.31 -4.49 24.59
CA MET A 522 11.45 -3.03 24.71
C MET A 522 12.68 -2.67 25.54
N GLU A 523 12.74 -3.19 26.77
CA GLU A 523 13.84 -2.94 27.69
C GLU A 523 15.13 -3.59 27.20
N ALA A 524 15.07 -4.85 26.72
CA ALA A 524 16.26 -5.53 26.18
C ALA A 524 16.85 -4.79 24.98
N GLY A 525 16.01 -4.29 24.07
CA GLY A 525 16.45 -3.50 22.92
C GLY A 525 17.05 -2.15 23.31
N ALA A 526 16.49 -1.48 24.32
CA ALA A 526 17.05 -0.23 24.84
C ALA A 526 18.42 -0.43 25.52
N ILE A 527 18.59 -1.52 26.28
CA ILE A 527 19.87 -1.88 26.89
C ILE A 527 20.90 -2.24 25.82
N LEU A 528 20.54 -3.09 24.85
CA LEU A 528 21.41 -3.45 23.74
C LEU A 528 21.83 -2.23 22.90
N PHE A 529 20.93 -1.25 22.72
CA PHE A 529 21.27 0.01 22.08
C PHE A 529 22.39 0.77 22.82
N GLN A 530 22.33 0.84 24.16
CA GLN A 530 23.38 1.50 24.93
C GLN A 530 24.68 0.69 24.96
N GLU A 531 24.59 -0.61 25.20
CA GLU A 531 25.74 -1.52 25.30
C GLU A 531 26.52 -1.65 23.99
N MET A 532 25.82 -1.58 22.85
CA MET A 532 26.42 -1.62 21.51
C MET A 532 26.76 -0.23 20.96
N GLN A 533 26.59 0.84 21.75
CA GLN A 533 26.80 2.22 21.32
C GLN A 533 26.08 2.54 20.00
N GLY A 534 24.82 2.07 19.90
CA GLY A 534 24.02 2.22 18.70
C GLY A 534 23.79 3.69 18.33
N ARG A 535 23.71 3.97 17.03
CA ARG A 535 23.39 5.31 16.53
C ARG A 535 21.94 5.66 16.69
N ALA A 536 21.07 4.67 16.59
CA ALA A 536 19.64 4.88 16.67
C ALA A 536 18.90 3.69 17.26
N LEU A 537 17.77 3.97 17.90
CA LEU A 537 16.85 3.01 18.46
C LEU A 537 15.43 3.31 17.99
N ALA A 538 14.74 2.30 17.47
CA ALA A 538 13.33 2.36 17.09
C ALA A 538 12.52 1.39 17.94
N ILE A 539 11.48 1.88 18.62
CA ILE A 539 10.55 1.08 19.41
C ILE A 539 9.15 1.28 18.84
N ALA A 540 8.54 0.22 18.32
CA ALA A 540 7.20 0.28 17.75
C ALA A 540 6.13 0.63 18.80
N GLY A 541 5.11 1.40 18.38
CA GLY A 541 4.06 1.89 19.28
C GLY A 541 2.82 1.01 19.38
N SER A 542 2.65 0.04 18.47
CA SER A 542 1.42 -0.75 18.33
C SER A 542 1.66 -2.25 18.52
N ALA A 543 0.62 -2.94 18.98
CA ALA A 543 0.59 -4.40 18.97
C ALA A 543 0.23 -4.90 17.58
N ARG A 544 0.79 -6.05 17.16
CA ARG A 544 0.58 -6.62 15.82
C ARG A 544 -0.89 -6.80 15.48
N GLY A 545 -1.67 -7.27 16.45
CA GLY A 545 -3.11 -7.53 16.32
C GLY A 545 -4.03 -6.37 16.74
N ALA A 546 -3.51 -5.16 16.95
CA ALA A 546 -4.35 -4.02 17.34
C ALA A 546 -5.40 -3.69 16.27
N ASN A 547 -5.02 -3.68 15.00
CA ASN A 547 -5.92 -3.48 13.86
C ASN A 547 -6.18 -4.83 13.16
N LYS A 548 -7.47 -5.12 12.88
CA LYS A 548 -7.88 -6.39 12.25
C LYS A 548 -7.36 -6.58 10.82
N ASN A 549 -7.08 -5.49 10.11
CA ASN A 549 -6.52 -5.49 8.76
C ASN A 549 -5.00 -5.78 8.73
N GLY A 550 -4.35 -5.89 9.89
CA GLY A 550 -2.91 -6.12 10.00
C GLY A 550 -2.04 -4.86 9.88
N SER A 551 -2.62 -3.67 9.69
CA SER A 551 -1.83 -2.45 9.49
C SER A 551 -1.06 -1.99 10.73
N SER A 552 -1.44 -2.48 11.91
CA SER A 552 -0.70 -2.26 13.16
C SER A 552 0.55 -3.14 13.32
N ASP A 553 0.78 -4.11 12.44
CA ASP A 553 1.98 -4.94 12.45
C ASP A 553 3.12 -4.27 11.69
N MET A 554 4.08 -3.71 12.44
CA MET A 554 5.24 -3.01 11.86
C MET A 554 6.15 -3.91 11.02
N GLN A 555 6.05 -5.24 11.17
CA GLN A 555 6.83 -6.18 10.36
C GLN A 555 6.19 -6.44 8.98
N ILE A 556 4.95 -6.02 8.76
CA ILE A 556 4.23 -6.22 7.50
C ILE A 556 3.87 -4.88 6.85
N ASN A 557 3.64 -3.84 7.66
CA ASN A 557 3.25 -2.52 7.18
C ASN A 557 4.45 -1.71 6.62
N TYR A 558 4.49 -1.56 5.29
CA TYR A 558 5.49 -0.77 4.56
C TYR A 558 5.28 0.74 4.64
N GLN A 559 4.13 1.21 5.13
CA GLN A 559 3.72 2.62 5.20
C GLN A 559 3.61 3.10 6.66
N SER A 560 4.57 2.73 7.50
CA SER A 560 4.63 3.14 8.90
C SER A 560 5.76 4.15 9.16
N ILE A 561 5.63 4.93 10.24
CA ILE A 561 6.73 5.77 10.74
C ILE A 561 7.93 4.90 11.13
N PHE A 562 7.68 3.70 11.65
CA PHE A 562 8.72 2.71 11.98
C PHE A 562 9.51 2.29 10.74
N GLN A 563 8.82 1.97 9.64
CA GLN A 563 9.44 1.65 8.36
C GLN A 563 10.19 2.85 7.77
N THR A 564 9.67 4.07 7.94
CA THR A 564 10.33 5.29 7.47
C THR A 564 11.65 5.52 8.21
N PHE A 565 11.65 5.33 9.53
CA PHE A 565 12.85 5.40 10.35
C PHE A 565 13.89 4.34 9.95
N HIS A 566 13.45 3.11 9.71
CA HIS A 566 14.29 2.04 9.17
C HIS A 566 14.94 2.45 7.84
N HIS A 567 14.16 2.95 6.88
CA HIS A 567 14.68 3.36 5.58
C HIS A 567 15.77 4.42 5.66
N VAL A 568 15.60 5.41 6.54
CA VAL A 568 16.54 6.51 6.69
C VAL A 568 17.81 6.07 7.42
N LEU A 569 17.71 5.20 8.43
CA LEU A 569 18.83 4.90 9.31
C LEU A 569 19.48 3.52 9.13
N ALA A 570 18.83 2.54 8.52
CA ALA A 570 19.32 1.16 8.50
C ALA A 570 20.75 1.01 7.94
N HIS A 571 21.09 1.70 6.83
CA HIS A 571 22.41 1.69 6.18
C HIS A 571 23.18 0.35 6.18
N GLN A 572 22.50 -0.79 6.04
CA GLN A 572 23.09 -2.14 6.14
C GLN A 572 23.77 -2.44 7.50
N ASN A 573 23.26 -1.90 8.60
CA ASN A 573 23.80 -2.09 9.94
C ASN A 573 22.64 -2.12 10.96
N VAL A 574 21.85 -3.20 10.94
CA VAL A 574 20.61 -3.32 11.73
C VAL A 574 20.61 -4.56 12.62
N LEU A 575 20.36 -4.34 13.91
CA LEU A 575 20.02 -5.36 14.89
C LEU A 575 18.55 -5.23 15.26
N GLN A 576 17.73 -6.19 14.84
CA GLN A 576 16.33 -6.27 15.25
C GLN A 576 16.21 -7.22 16.45
N VAL A 577 15.82 -6.68 17.60
CA VAL A 577 15.70 -7.40 18.86
C VAL A 577 14.28 -7.94 19.00
N ARG A 578 14.19 -9.26 19.19
CA ARG A 578 12.94 -10.02 19.20
C ARG A 578 12.93 -11.03 20.34
N ALA A 579 11.75 -11.51 20.69
CA ALA A 579 11.62 -12.62 21.64
C ALA A 579 10.71 -13.72 21.09
N TYR A 580 10.98 -14.95 21.50
CA TYR A 580 10.16 -16.09 21.11
C TYR A 580 8.73 -15.98 21.66
N THR A 581 7.78 -16.11 20.75
CA THR A 581 6.36 -16.35 21.05
C THR A 581 6.01 -17.79 20.65
N PRO A 582 4.96 -18.40 21.22
CA PRO A 582 4.56 -19.77 20.83
C PRO A 582 4.37 -19.92 19.31
N LYS A 583 3.81 -18.90 18.65
CA LYS A 583 3.60 -18.86 17.20
C LYS A 583 4.91 -18.76 16.41
N SER A 584 5.82 -17.86 16.80
CA SER A 584 7.10 -17.69 16.09
C SER A 584 8.01 -18.91 16.28
N LEU A 585 8.05 -19.47 17.49
CA LEU A 585 8.87 -20.64 17.79
C LEU A 585 8.44 -21.86 16.96
N HIS A 586 7.13 -22.12 16.88
CA HIS A 586 6.59 -23.21 16.07
C HIS A 586 6.98 -23.07 14.59
N LYS A 587 6.72 -21.91 13.99
CA LYS A 587 7.02 -21.65 12.58
C LYS A 587 8.52 -21.70 12.25
N LEU A 588 9.37 -21.19 13.14
CA LEU A 588 10.83 -21.26 12.97
C LEU A 588 11.32 -22.71 13.08
N THR A 589 10.77 -23.50 13.99
CA THR A 589 11.14 -24.92 14.17
C THR A 589 10.75 -25.76 12.95
N GLU A 590 9.52 -25.61 12.44
CA GLU A 590 9.05 -26.30 11.23
C GLU A 590 9.93 -25.97 10.00
N THR A 591 10.26 -24.69 9.84
CA THR A 591 11.14 -24.24 8.75
C THR A 591 12.55 -24.81 8.90
N TYR A 592 13.07 -24.89 10.11
CA TYR A 592 14.40 -25.41 10.36
C TYR A 592 14.49 -26.92 10.08
N GLN A 593 13.52 -27.69 10.59
CA GLN A 593 13.45 -29.15 10.41
C GLN A 593 13.28 -29.54 8.93
N SER A 594 12.46 -28.81 8.18
CA SER A 594 12.29 -29.07 6.74
C SER A 594 13.55 -28.81 5.92
N ARG A 595 14.42 -27.87 6.35
CA ARG A 595 15.68 -27.54 5.66
C ARG A 595 16.88 -28.38 6.10
N HIS A 596 16.89 -28.88 7.33
CA HIS A 596 18.02 -29.60 7.90
C HIS A 596 17.52 -30.94 8.45
N GLN A 597 17.45 -31.95 7.57
CA GLN A 597 16.91 -33.29 7.87
C GLN A 597 17.61 -34.01 9.06
N ASP A 598 18.80 -33.57 9.49
CA ASP A 598 19.61 -34.24 10.51
C ASP A 598 20.03 -33.37 11.73
N LYS A 599 19.49 -32.15 11.91
CA LYS A 599 19.85 -31.30 13.07
C LYS A 599 18.62 -30.82 13.84
N ALA A 600 18.56 -31.16 15.13
CA ALA A 600 17.55 -30.64 16.04
C ALA A 600 17.79 -29.15 16.29
N PHE A 601 16.80 -28.31 15.94
CA PHE A 601 16.76 -26.92 16.38
C PHE A 601 16.58 -26.89 17.90
N SER A 602 17.53 -26.30 18.62
CA SER A 602 17.39 -26.09 20.07
C SER A 602 16.41 -24.94 20.32
N SER A 603 15.11 -25.25 20.34
CA SER A 603 14.00 -24.31 20.54
C SER A 603 14.06 -23.48 21.83
N TYR A 604 14.99 -23.80 22.73
CA TYR A 604 15.14 -23.17 24.03
C TYR A 604 16.34 -22.21 24.13
N GLN A 605 17.19 -22.12 23.11
CA GLN A 605 18.34 -21.20 23.12
C GLN A 605 18.03 -19.94 22.31
N SER A 606 18.54 -18.80 22.75
CA SER A 606 18.52 -17.58 21.94
C SER A 606 19.28 -17.79 20.64
N SER A 607 18.82 -17.15 19.56
CA SER A 607 19.46 -17.29 18.25
C SER A 607 19.56 -15.98 17.49
N LEU A 608 20.67 -15.83 16.76
CA LEU A 608 20.99 -14.69 15.92
C LEU A 608 20.90 -15.11 14.46
N TRP A 609 19.91 -14.58 13.74
CA TRP A 609 19.65 -14.89 12.33
C TRP A 609 20.27 -13.82 11.44
N VAL A 610 21.19 -14.21 10.57
CA VAL A 610 22.00 -13.33 9.75
C VAL A 610 21.62 -13.49 8.28
N LYS A 611 21.02 -12.46 7.67
CA LYS A 611 20.53 -12.53 6.27
C LYS A 611 21.64 -12.79 5.26
N ARG A 612 22.83 -12.20 5.44
CA ARG A 612 24.02 -12.35 4.55
C ARG A 612 25.35 -12.00 5.21
N ARG A 613 25.35 -10.91 5.98
CA ARG A 613 26.53 -10.33 6.63
C ARG A 613 26.09 -9.81 7.99
N LEU A 614 26.99 -9.90 8.96
CA LEU A 614 26.80 -9.26 10.27
C LEU A 614 26.79 -7.72 10.13
N PRO A 615 26.00 -7.01 10.95
CA PRO A 615 26.07 -5.56 11.07
C PRO A 615 27.48 -5.17 11.58
N ALA A 616 28.07 -4.14 11.00
CA ALA A 616 29.44 -3.74 11.36
C ALA A 616 29.58 -3.30 12.82
N GLY A 617 28.50 -2.76 13.40
CA GLY A 617 28.49 -2.33 14.80
C GLY A 617 28.04 -3.35 15.81
N LEU A 618 27.78 -4.59 15.39
CA LEU A 618 27.37 -5.64 16.30
C LEU A 618 28.60 -6.33 16.90
N ASP A 619 28.91 -6.02 18.16
CA ASP A 619 29.95 -6.74 18.91
C ASP A 619 29.40 -8.07 19.46
N LEU A 620 29.77 -9.16 18.81
CA LEU A 620 29.36 -10.51 19.21
C LEU A 620 29.91 -10.93 20.57
N SER A 621 31.08 -10.42 20.96
CA SER A 621 31.73 -10.74 22.25
C SER A 621 30.97 -10.06 23.38
N ARG A 622 30.60 -8.79 23.19
CA ARG A 622 29.75 -8.07 24.14
C ARG A 622 28.37 -8.71 24.25
N LEU A 623 27.81 -9.15 23.13
CA LEU A 623 26.52 -9.86 23.12
C LEU A 623 26.62 -11.18 23.90
N GLU A 624 27.67 -11.97 23.69
CA GLU A 624 27.89 -13.22 24.42
C GLU A 624 28.08 -12.99 25.93
N GLN A 625 28.72 -11.89 26.35
CA GLN A 625 28.80 -11.52 27.77
C GLN A 625 27.43 -11.23 28.39
N LEU A 626 26.51 -10.63 27.63
CA LEU A 626 25.18 -10.23 28.13
C LEU A 626 24.19 -11.39 28.22
N ILE A 627 24.15 -12.27 27.21
CA ILE A 627 23.16 -13.35 27.14
C ILE A 627 23.75 -14.76 27.35
N GLY A 628 25.08 -14.90 27.31
CA GLY A 628 25.76 -16.19 27.30
C GLY A 628 25.79 -16.80 25.90
N ARG A 629 25.82 -18.13 25.82
CA ARG A 629 25.87 -18.84 24.53
C ARG A 629 24.54 -18.75 23.78
N TYR A 630 24.60 -18.36 22.51
CA TYR A 630 23.48 -18.32 21.57
C TYR A 630 23.83 -18.96 20.23
N ALA A 631 22.82 -19.40 19.49
CA ALA A 631 23.02 -20.04 18.19
C ALA A 631 23.04 -19.02 17.04
N ILE A 632 24.07 -19.03 16.20
CA ILE A 632 24.14 -18.17 15.00
C ILE A 632 23.63 -18.95 13.78
N GLN A 633 22.65 -18.40 13.09
CA GLN A 633 22.03 -18.98 11.90
C GLN A 633 22.27 -18.08 10.68
N TRP A 634 23.01 -18.58 9.69
CA TRP A 634 23.32 -17.84 8.45
C TRP A 634 22.20 -18.00 7.40
N THR A 635 20.99 -17.60 7.78
CA THR A 635 19.80 -17.60 6.92
C THR A 635 18.81 -16.55 7.42
N THR A 636 17.86 -16.15 6.57
CA THR A 636 16.71 -15.36 6.99
C THR A 636 15.69 -16.22 7.73
N THR A 637 14.88 -15.57 8.56
CA THR A 637 13.71 -16.21 9.17
C THR A 637 12.60 -16.42 8.12
N SER A 638 11.67 -17.33 8.40
CA SER A 638 10.46 -17.55 7.58
C SER A 638 9.29 -16.64 7.98
N LEU A 639 9.53 -15.73 8.93
CA LEU A 639 8.53 -14.78 9.39
C LEU A 639 8.49 -13.58 8.43
N PRO A 640 7.30 -13.04 8.12
CA PRO A 640 7.23 -11.84 7.30
C PRO A 640 7.89 -10.68 8.03
N ASN A 641 8.78 -9.98 7.32
CA ASN A 641 9.53 -8.86 7.88
C ASN A 641 9.91 -7.86 6.77
N ALA A 642 9.20 -6.74 6.71
CA ALA A 642 9.37 -5.67 5.74
C ALA A 642 10.78 -5.07 5.79
N GLN A 643 11.30 -4.83 7.00
CA GLN A 643 12.65 -4.30 7.22
C GLN A 643 13.72 -5.28 6.69
N GLN A 644 13.54 -6.57 6.99
CA GLN A 644 14.42 -7.62 6.46
C GLN A 644 14.36 -7.67 4.94
N ASN A 645 13.18 -7.59 4.31
CA ASN A 645 13.04 -7.69 2.86
C ASN A 645 13.82 -6.59 2.11
N ILE A 646 13.75 -5.37 2.62
CA ILE A 646 14.35 -4.18 2.00
C ILE A 646 15.86 -4.10 2.25
N THR A 647 16.33 -4.48 3.44
CA THR A 647 17.75 -4.44 3.75
C THR A 647 18.47 -5.64 3.13
N PHE A 648 19.32 -5.39 2.14
CA PHE A 648 19.99 -6.43 1.36
C PHE A 648 21.04 -7.22 2.15
N ALA A 649 21.84 -6.55 2.99
CA ALA A 649 22.92 -7.13 3.80
C ALA A 649 23.07 -6.37 5.12
N GLY A 650 23.76 -6.95 6.11
CA GLY A 650 23.98 -6.31 7.41
C GLY A 650 22.72 -6.15 8.25
N PHE A 651 21.77 -7.09 8.08
CA PHE A 651 20.53 -7.16 8.84
C PHE A 651 20.53 -8.45 9.64
N THR A 652 20.34 -8.33 10.95
CA THR A 652 20.25 -9.45 11.88
C THR A 652 19.02 -9.39 12.75
N GLU A 653 18.38 -10.54 12.96
CA GLU A 653 17.30 -10.70 13.93
C GLU A 653 17.82 -11.51 15.12
N LEU A 654 17.82 -10.91 16.30
CA LEU A 654 18.17 -11.57 17.56
C LEU A 654 16.88 -12.04 18.25
N PHE A 655 16.63 -13.34 18.25
CA PHE A 655 15.52 -13.96 18.98
C PHE A 655 15.99 -14.40 20.35
N LEU A 656 15.48 -13.72 21.38
CA LEU A 656 15.78 -14.01 22.77
C LEU A 656 14.79 -15.01 23.35
N ASN A 657 15.30 -15.96 24.13
CA ASN A 657 14.49 -16.73 25.07
C ASN A 657 14.19 -15.90 26.32
N ARG A 658 13.29 -16.39 27.19
CA ARG A 658 12.87 -15.66 28.38
C ARG A 658 14.00 -15.45 29.39
N ASP A 659 14.88 -16.44 29.55
CA ASP A 659 15.96 -16.40 30.53
C ASP A 659 17.03 -15.37 30.14
N ASP A 660 17.33 -15.25 28.84
CA ASP A 660 18.31 -14.32 28.30
C ASP A 660 17.76 -12.89 28.26
N VAL A 661 16.45 -12.71 28.05
CA VAL A 661 15.81 -11.41 28.31
C VAL A 661 16.02 -11.02 29.76
N LEU A 662 15.74 -11.92 30.72
CA LEU A 662 15.94 -11.64 32.15
C LEU A 662 17.40 -11.28 32.46
N LYS A 663 18.39 -12.00 31.92
CA LYS A 663 19.82 -11.68 32.10
C LYS A 663 20.14 -10.26 31.62
N ILE A 664 19.67 -9.86 30.44
CA ILE A 664 19.85 -8.49 29.93
C ILE A 664 19.24 -7.48 30.91
N LEU A 665 18.03 -7.73 31.41
CA LEU A 665 17.38 -6.83 32.38
C LEU A 665 18.15 -6.73 33.70
N PHE A 666 18.68 -7.85 34.21
CA PHE A 666 19.47 -7.89 35.44
C PHE A 666 20.86 -7.26 35.29
N SER A 667 21.42 -7.18 34.08
CA SER A 667 22.72 -6.54 33.84
C SER A 667 22.77 -5.06 34.23
N GLN A 668 21.61 -4.40 34.32
CA GLN A 668 21.46 -3.00 34.74
C GLN A 668 21.34 -2.82 36.27
N LEU A 669 21.14 -3.90 37.03
CA LEU A 669 21.00 -3.85 38.48
C LEU A 669 22.38 -4.06 39.12
N ASN A 670 23.02 -2.99 39.58
CA ASN A 670 24.31 -3.03 40.29
C ASN A 670 24.32 -4.10 41.41
N GLU A 671 25.38 -4.92 41.50
CA GLU A 671 25.63 -5.87 42.59
C GLU A 671 25.60 -5.20 43.98
N SER A 672 25.92 -3.90 44.06
CA SER A 672 25.89 -3.11 45.30
C SER A 672 24.47 -2.79 45.82
N ALA A 673 23.41 -2.99 45.01
CA ALA A 673 22.02 -2.86 45.47
C ALA A 673 21.47 -4.18 46.06
N LEU A 674 22.16 -5.30 45.84
CA LEU A 674 21.79 -6.65 46.28
C LEU A 674 22.54 -7.11 47.54
N SER A 675 23.13 -6.20 48.32
CA SER A 675 23.50 -6.51 49.70
C SER A 675 22.22 -6.76 50.48
N LEU A 676 21.78 -8.03 50.51
CA LEU A 676 20.73 -8.53 51.38
C LEU A 676 21.10 -8.16 52.82
N THR A 677 20.52 -7.07 53.32
CA THR A 677 20.44 -6.82 54.75
C THR A 677 19.48 -7.86 55.29
N VAL A 678 20.00 -9.05 55.62
CA VAL A 678 19.28 -10.05 56.42
C VAL A 678 19.13 -9.43 57.81
N ARG A 679 18.07 -8.63 57.98
CA ARG A 679 17.55 -8.31 59.29
C ARG A 679 16.68 -9.48 59.71
N ASP A 680 17.22 -10.33 60.58
CA ASP A 680 16.43 -11.24 61.40
C ASP A 680 15.48 -10.40 62.28
N GLN A 681 14.30 -10.07 61.76
CA GLN A 681 13.21 -9.56 62.57
C GLN A 681 12.42 -10.76 63.10
N ARG A 682 12.72 -11.14 64.35
CA ARG A 682 11.90 -12.08 65.14
C ARG A 682 10.52 -11.48 65.37
N ILE A 683 9.50 -12.33 65.26
CA ILE A 683 8.06 -12.03 65.26
C ILE A 683 7.51 -11.74 66.68
N ASP A 684 8.35 -11.75 67.71
CA ASP A 684 7.88 -11.68 69.12
C ASP A 684 7.37 -10.29 69.57
N GLY A 685 7.55 -9.25 68.75
CA GLY A 685 7.25 -7.85 69.12
C GLY A 685 5.82 -7.35 68.88
N TYR A 686 4.90 -8.16 68.33
CA TYR A 686 3.57 -7.68 67.90
C TYR A 686 2.38 -8.23 68.71
N LEU A 687 2.61 -8.90 69.85
CA LEU A 687 1.55 -9.49 70.67
C LEU A 687 1.36 -8.88 72.06
N GLN A 688 1.86 -7.68 72.32
CA GLN A 688 1.47 -6.90 73.50
C GLN A 688 1.36 -5.42 73.15
N GLU A 689 0.16 -5.00 72.73
CA GLU A 689 -0.51 -3.76 73.14
C GLU A 689 -1.98 -3.78 72.72
#